data_AF-A0A933RVZ8-F1
#
_entry.id   AF-A0A933RVZ8-F1
#
_cell.length_a   1.000
_cell.length_b   1.000
_cell.length_c   1.000
_cell.angle_alpha   90.00
_cell.angle_beta   90.00
_cell.angle_gamma   90.00
#
_symmetry.space_group_name_H-M   'P 1'
#
loop_
_entity.id
_entity.type
_entity.pdbx_description
1 polymer ?
#
loop_
_entity_poly.entity_id
_entity_poly.type
_entity_poly.pdbx_seq_one_letter_code
_entity_poly.pdbx_strand_id
1 'polypeptide(L)'
;MRFAFWRRTKGDAAGRQVATSAESAPAAPSKAERIKAAVKEPLFSKAVTDEPIIRRARPAAIAPPTNGDIDLRLIGQALARKKHLIIAPTLLALVLSLAVVNLITPRYKSEARILIDGRENIFLRPNGERDEQRNAIDPEAVTSQVQLLLSRELAIEVIKKNKLAERPEFDPVLQGINPLKSLLALIGIGRDPFSMSPEERVLDAYYDRLTAYAVDKSRVMVVEFQSSDPELAARVANSIADGYLVLQQNARQAQARSAGQWLSGEIESLRKKVADAESKAEDFRSKSSLFIGTNNTTLSNQQLGELNTQLGNARALKSDAESKSRLIKEMLQGGRPIEASEVLNSDVMRRLSEQRVTLRTQLAEQSSTLLDNHPRIKELRAQLADLDRQLRDEAMKLSRSFESDARIASGRVDSLTASLEQLKKQATSTNGQDVQLRALEREAKAQRDLLESYLAKYREATTRETIDQAPADGRIISRAIVSNTPAYPKKLPIVLIATLATLILSAGGIATGELLRMTQPRGVETAVLATEPPPAPIAAAAPVFATTTPAAPPPMPPVRESLVETSSATDDLETLAQRLHGAGDAARKLAVLGTGDTDAVTATALTLARRLARDAKVVLIDLSESSAMLKAASADPAAPGLAELMLGEATFGQVITRDRSTSLHLVSAGRPGFDRNLLQSPRLILALNALLRVYDHVLLDAGTAADLPAELLTAQAQAVVVPAPGMPADDRAKMAEQLKAVGFTEATMVRAAARPADVEPGERTVAA
;
A
#
# COMPACT_ATOMS: atom_id res chain seq x y z
N MET A 1 -52.44 7.65 -35.06
CA MET A 1 -52.66 6.31 -34.47
C MET A 1 -51.98 6.34 -33.09
N ARG A 2 -52.56 5.95 -31.93
CA ARG A 2 -53.24 4.69 -31.54
C ARG A 2 -52.31 3.46 -31.74
N PHE A 3 -52.04 2.59 -30.77
CA PHE A 3 -52.72 2.27 -29.50
C PHE A 3 -51.74 2.03 -28.32
N ALA A 4 -52.30 1.88 -27.11
CA ALA A 4 -51.67 1.24 -25.95
C ALA A 4 -52.58 0.12 -25.41
N PHE A 5 -51.99 -0.96 -24.88
CA PHE A 5 -52.54 -2.05 -24.03
C PHE A 5 -51.32 -2.90 -23.58
N TRP A 6 -51.25 -3.66 -22.48
CA TRP A 6 -52.19 -4.37 -21.57
C TRP A 6 -51.63 -4.16 -20.11
N ARG A 7 -52.34 -4.05 -18.96
CA ARG A 7 -53.43 -4.83 -18.31
C ARG A 7 -53.08 -6.33 -18.17
N ARG A 8 -53.46 -7.15 -17.17
CA ARG A 8 -54.39 -7.20 -15.99
C ARG A 8 -53.65 -8.04 -14.88
N THR A 9 -54.03 -8.39 -13.64
CA THR A 9 -55.12 -8.25 -12.61
C THR A 9 -54.56 -8.87 -11.28
N LYS A 10 -55.14 -8.84 -10.07
CA LYS A 10 -56.07 -7.97 -9.27
C LYS A 10 -56.41 -8.70 -7.95
N GLY A 11 -56.68 -7.97 -6.86
CA GLY A 11 -57.20 -8.49 -5.57
C GLY A 11 -56.66 -7.63 -4.41
N ASP A 12 -57.35 -6.63 -3.84
CA ASP A 12 -58.66 -6.60 -3.15
C ASP A 12 -58.71 -7.41 -1.84
N ALA A 13 -59.23 -6.89 -0.71
CA ALA A 13 -59.61 -5.52 -0.34
C ALA A 13 -59.87 -5.39 1.19
N ALA A 14 -59.80 -4.16 1.72
CA ALA A 14 -60.46 -3.61 2.94
C ALA A 14 -60.28 -4.34 4.32
N GLY A 15 -60.33 -3.64 5.48
CA GLY A 15 -60.43 -2.20 5.76
C GLY A 15 -60.99 -1.91 7.17
N ARG A 16 -60.92 -0.64 7.63
CA ARG A 16 -61.43 -0.10 8.94
C ARG A 16 -60.74 -0.61 10.22
N GLN A 17 -60.91 0.01 11.40
CA GLN A 17 -60.79 1.43 11.84
C GLN A 17 -61.10 1.54 13.36
N VAL A 18 -60.20 2.14 14.17
CA VAL A 18 -60.48 2.98 15.38
C VAL A 18 -61.04 2.29 16.66
N ALA A 19 -60.91 2.98 17.81
CA ALA A 19 -61.42 2.72 19.19
C ALA A 19 -60.56 1.76 20.08
N THR A 20 -59.88 2.21 21.17
CA THR A 20 -60.30 2.64 22.55
C THR A 20 -60.89 1.51 23.41
N SER A 21 -60.55 1.27 24.69
CA SER A 21 -59.68 1.98 25.67
C SER A 21 -59.32 1.05 26.88
N ALA A 22 -58.34 1.47 27.71
CA ALA A 22 -58.02 0.93 29.05
C ALA A 22 -57.48 -0.54 29.09
N GLU A 23 -56.96 -1.10 30.19
CA GLU A 23 -56.97 -0.69 31.61
C GLU A 23 -55.75 -1.25 32.41
N SER A 24 -55.41 -0.57 33.52
CA SER A 24 -54.63 -1.08 34.67
C SER A 24 -53.10 -1.31 34.58
N ALA A 25 -52.45 -1.03 35.71
CA ALA A 25 -51.10 -1.38 36.16
C ALA A 25 -51.15 -1.38 37.72
N PRO A 26 -50.08 -1.58 38.53
CA PRO A 26 -48.68 -1.96 38.22
C PRO A 26 -48.14 -3.08 39.17
N ALA A 27 -46.81 -3.09 39.39
CA ALA A 27 -46.08 -3.48 40.62
C ALA A 27 -45.43 -4.88 40.79
N ALA A 28 -44.09 -4.86 40.65
CA ALA A 28 -43.08 -5.29 41.65
C ALA A 28 -42.86 -6.80 42.00
N PRO A 29 -41.65 -7.18 42.50
CA PRO A 29 -41.19 -8.58 42.52
C PRO A 29 -40.97 -9.19 43.93
N SER A 30 -40.68 -10.51 43.97
CA SER A 30 -40.10 -11.19 45.14
C SER A 30 -39.09 -12.29 44.74
N LYS A 31 -38.54 -13.02 45.73
CA LYS A 31 -37.28 -13.79 45.65
C LYS A 31 -37.45 -15.20 46.24
N ALA A 32 -36.50 -16.10 45.95
CA ALA A 32 -36.30 -17.41 46.62
C ALA A 32 -37.30 -18.53 46.21
N GLU A 33 -37.03 -19.84 46.34
CA GLU A 33 -35.86 -20.58 46.87
C GLU A 33 -35.85 -22.08 46.44
N ARG A 34 -35.03 -22.91 47.13
CA ARG A 34 -35.07 -24.39 47.35
C ARG A 34 -34.10 -25.23 46.47
N ILE A 35 -33.05 -25.89 46.99
CA ILE A 35 -32.87 -26.95 48.04
C ILE A 35 -33.02 -28.36 47.43
N LYS A 36 -32.16 -29.39 47.65
CA LYS A 36 -31.49 -29.96 48.86
C LYS A 36 -30.02 -30.38 48.51
N ALA A 37 -29.12 -30.91 49.34
CA ALA A 37 -29.11 -31.48 50.71
C ALA A 37 -27.73 -31.15 51.42
N ALA A 38 -27.12 -31.83 52.41
CA ALA A 38 -27.32 -33.15 53.05
C ALA A 38 -26.98 -33.24 54.57
N VAL A 39 -25.87 -33.90 54.97
CA VAL A 39 -25.65 -34.70 56.20
C VAL A 39 -24.11 -34.91 56.38
N LYS A 40 -23.42 -35.01 57.54
CA LYS A 40 -23.65 -34.87 59.01
C LYS A 40 -22.24 -34.64 59.68
N GLU A 41 -22.02 -33.83 60.73
CA GLU A 41 -22.23 -33.98 62.19
C GLU A 41 -21.28 -34.93 62.98
N PRO A 42 -21.12 -34.81 64.33
CA PRO A 42 -21.22 -33.61 65.22
C PRO A 42 -20.15 -33.58 66.37
N LEU A 43 -20.25 -32.60 67.31
CA LEU A 43 -20.44 -32.77 68.79
C LEU A 43 -19.95 -31.56 69.64
N PHE A 44 -20.89 -30.87 70.33
CA PHE A 44 -20.82 -30.17 71.65
C PHE A 44 -19.65 -29.22 72.08
N SER A 45 -19.77 -28.26 73.03
CA SER A 45 -20.88 -27.43 73.58
C SER A 45 -20.31 -26.26 74.44
N LYS A 46 -21.17 -25.39 75.01
CA LYS A 46 -20.87 -24.25 75.94
C LYS A 46 -20.86 -24.75 77.43
N ALA A 47 -20.61 -23.98 78.52
CA ALA A 47 -20.47 -22.53 78.77
C ALA A 47 -19.75 -22.19 80.12
N VAL A 48 -19.14 -20.99 80.21
CA VAL A 48 -19.12 -19.97 81.31
C VAL A 48 -19.30 -20.35 82.80
N THR A 49 -18.37 -19.95 83.69
CA THR A 49 -18.58 -19.17 84.96
C THR A 49 -17.25 -18.80 85.67
N ASP A 50 -17.31 -17.97 86.73
CA ASP A 50 -16.26 -17.05 87.21
C ASP A 50 -15.24 -17.53 88.30
N GLU A 51 -14.37 -16.57 88.70
CA GLU A 51 -13.41 -16.39 89.83
C GLU A 51 -13.59 -17.15 91.19
N PRO A 52 -12.67 -17.07 92.21
CA PRO A 52 -11.50 -16.14 92.40
C PRO A 52 -10.14 -16.69 92.93
N ILE A 53 -9.07 -15.91 92.67
CA ILE A 53 -7.89 -15.49 93.50
C ILE A 53 -7.17 -16.51 94.45
N ILE A 54 -5.81 -16.66 94.33
CA ILE A 54 -4.76 -16.45 95.40
C ILE A 54 -3.32 -16.94 95.02
N ARG A 55 -2.33 -16.01 95.09
CA ARG A 55 -0.86 -16.11 95.33
C ARG A 55 0.11 -17.00 94.49
N ARG A 56 0.90 -16.29 93.65
CA ARG A 56 2.40 -16.22 93.57
C ARG A 56 3.31 -17.48 93.70
N ALA A 57 4.09 -17.75 92.64
CA ALA A 57 5.57 -17.97 92.70
C ALA A 57 6.23 -17.74 91.30
N ARG A 58 7.54 -17.40 91.24
CA ARG A 58 8.36 -17.25 89.99
C ARG A 58 9.87 -17.29 90.31
N PRO A 59 10.66 -18.32 89.93
CA PRO A 59 11.89 -18.29 89.07
C PRO A 59 11.96 -18.01 87.57
N ALA A 60 13.20 -17.95 87.06
CA ALA A 60 13.71 -17.98 85.67
C ALA A 60 13.38 -19.27 84.88
N ALA A 61 13.33 -19.35 83.54
CA ALA A 61 13.90 -18.60 82.38
C ALA A 61 15.23 -19.15 81.81
N ILE A 62 15.17 -19.61 80.54
CA ILE A 62 16.29 -19.90 79.60
C ILE A 62 15.91 -19.27 78.23
N ALA A 63 16.91 -18.97 77.39
CA ALA A 63 16.84 -18.01 76.28
C ALA A 63 17.04 -18.66 74.87
N PRO A 64 17.09 -17.91 73.73
CA PRO A 64 16.59 -18.37 72.43
C PRO A 64 17.64 -18.67 71.33
N PRO A 65 17.22 -19.18 70.16
CA PRO A 65 18.00 -19.12 68.91
C PRO A 65 17.94 -17.74 68.23
N THR A 66 18.87 -17.47 67.31
CA THR A 66 18.98 -16.22 66.54
C THR A 66 18.94 -16.47 65.03
N ASN A 67 18.30 -15.56 64.28
CA ASN A 67 18.43 -15.42 62.82
C ASN A 67 18.23 -13.94 62.44
N GLY A 68 18.86 -13.51 61.35
CA GLY A 68 19.01 -12.08 60.99
C GLY A 68 18.01 -11.57 59.96
N ASP A 69 16.71 -11.57 60.27
CA ASP A 69 15.70 -10.93 59.43
C ASP A 69 15.74 -9.39 59.56
N ILE A 70 15.47 -8.67 58.45
CA ILE A 70 15.24 -7.22 58.49
C ILE A 70 13.85 -6.97 59.10
N ASP A 71 13.82 -6.79 60.42
CA ASP A 71 12.57 -6.65 61.18
C ASP A 71 11.86 -5.33 60.84
N LEU A 72 10.91 -5.42 59.90
CA LEU A 72 10.00 -4.34 59.48
C LEU A 72 9.29 -3.67 60.67
N ARG A 73 9.11 -4.38 61.79
CA ARG A 73 8.52 -3.82 63.02
C ARG A 73 9.46 -2.83 63.70
N LEU A 74 10.77 -3.01 63.62
CA LEU A 74 11.76 -2.06 64.13
C LEU A 74 11.82 -0.80 63.25
N ILE A 75 11.76 -0.95 61.92
CA ILE A 75 11.69 0.21 61.00
C ILE A 75 10.40 1.01 61.25
N GLY A 76 9.24 0.34 61.34
CA GLY A 76 7.96 0.98 61.66
C GLY A 76 7.97 1.68 63.03
N GLN A 77 8.59 1.07 64.06
CA GLN A 77 8.76 1.71 65.36
C GLN A 77 9.74 2.90 65.32
N ALA A 78 10.84 2.82 64.56
CA ALA A 78 11.78 3.93 64.43
C ALA A 78 11.10 5.15 63.75
N LEU A 79 10.30 4.89 62.71
CA LEU A 79 9.49 5.90 62.02
C LEU A 79 8.45 6.52 62.96
N ALA A 80 7.76 5.71 63.76
CA ALA A 80 6.78 6.17 64.74
C ALA A 80 7.40 6.98 65.90
N ARG A 81 8.58 6.56 66.41
CA ARG A 81 9.34 7.29 67.44
C ARG A 81 9.84 8.64 66.92
N LYS A 82 10.31 8.69 65.67
CA LYS A 82 10.83 9.90 65.02
C LYS A 82 9.78 10.68 64.23
N LYS A 83 8.48 10.40 64.38
CA LYS A 83 7.37 10.99 63.60
C LYS A 83 7.44 12.52 63.47
N HIS A 84 7.88 13.23 64.49
CA HIS A 84 8.01 14.69 64.49
C HIS A 84 9.08 15.20 63.50
N LEU A 85 10.16 14.43 63.26
CA LEU A 85 11.18 14.74 62.25
C LEU A 85 10.71 14.48 60.81
N ILE A 86 9.55 13.84 60.62
CA ILE A 86 8.90 13.64 59.32
C ILE A 86 7.78 14.68 59.13
N ILE A 87 6.97 14.88 60.16
CA ILE A 87 5.84 15.81 60.15
C ILE A 87 6.32 17.27 60.07
N ALA A 88 7.41 17.65 60.75
CA ALA A 88 7.93 19.02 60.69
C ALA A 88 8.37 19.47 59.27
N PRO A 89 9.28 18.76 58.56
CA PRO A 89 9.66 19.17 57.21
C PRO A 89 8.53 19.06 56.19
N THR A 90 7.62 18.09 56.32
CA THR A 90 6.46 17.95 55.41
C THR A 90 5.41 19.04 55.61
N LEU A 91 5.13 19.44 56.85
CA LEU A 91 4.28 20.59 57.16
C LEU A 91 4.92 21.90 56.67
N LEU A 92 6.24 22.05 56.85
CA LEU A 92 6.98 23.20 56.33
C LEU A 92 6.93 23.26 54.80
N ALA A 93 7.12 22.15 54.11
CA ALA A 93 7.00 22.07 52.65
C ALA A 93 5.57 22.31 52.15
N LEU A 94 4.54 21.89 52.90
CA LEU A 94 3.14 22.20 52.61
C LEU A 94 2.89 23.71 52.64
N VAL A 95 3.29 24.37 53.73
CA VAL A 95 3.12 25.82 53.91
C VAL A 95 3.95 26.61 52.88
N LEU A 96 5.21 26.22 52.66
CA LEU A 96 6.08 26.88 51.69
C LEU A 96 5.58 26.71 50.25
N SER A 97 5.12 25.52 49.86
CA SER A 97 4.54 25.27 48.54
C SER A 97 3.24 26.06 48.34
N LEU A 98 2.37 26.13 49.36
CA LEU A 98 1.17 26.98 49.33
C LEU A 98 1.49 28.47 49.19
N ALA A 99 2.55 28.96 49.84
CA ALA A 99 2.99 30.35 49.71
C ALA A 99 3.51 30.64 48.28
N VAL A 100 4.45 29.83 47.78
CA VAL A 100 5.06 29.99 46.45
C VAL A 100 4.00 29.89 45.34
N VAL A 101 3.08 28.92 45.41
CA VAL A 101 2.01 28.70 44.42
C VAL A 101 0.98 29.85 44.38
N ASN A 102 0.85 30.65 45.44
CA ASN A 102 0.02 31.85 45.44
C ASN A 102 0.77 33.13 45.04
N LEU A 103 2.12 33.12 45.08
CA LEU A 103 2.94 34.26 44.66
C LEU A 103 3.22 34.28 43.15
N ILE A 104 3.10 33.13 42.47
CA ILE A 104 3.22 33.01 41.01
C ILE A 104 2.01 33.66 40.33
N THR A 105 2.27 34.58 39.40
CA THR A 105 1.24 35.23 38.57
C THR A 105 0.43 34.20 37.77
N PRO A 106 -0.92 34.25 37.79
CA PRO A 106 -1.73 33.36 36.99
C PRO A 106 -1.49 33.60 35.48
N ARG A 107 -1.56 32.52 34.69
CA ARG A 107 -1.68 32.57 33.24
C ARG A 107 -3.02 31.98 32.82
N TYR A 108 -3.77 32.75 32.04
CA TYR A 108 -5.00 32.31 31.38
C TYR A 108 -4.65 31.75 30.00
N LYS A 109 -5.44 30.78 29.53
CA LYS A 109 -5.22 30.11 28.24
C LYS A 109 -6.50 30.16 27.42
N SER A 110 -6.39 30.59 26.17
CA SER A 110 -7.49 30.61 25.20
C SER A 110 -7.10 29.83 23.95
N GLU A 111 -8.04 29.10 23.36
CA GLU A 111 -7.84 28.25 22.17
C GLU A 111 -8.70 28.70 20.98
N ALA A 112 -8.13 28.75 19.78
CA ALA A 112 -8.83 28.86 18.51
C ALA A 112 -8.71 27.54 17.72
N ARG A 113 -9.74 27.19 16.92
CA ARG A 113 -9.77 25.95 16.12
C ARG A 113 -9.97 26.24 14.64
N ILE A 114 -9.05 25.78 13.81
CA ILE A 114 -9.01 26.01 12.35
C ILE A 114 -9.17 24.67 11.64
N LEU A 115 -10.17 24.53 10.77
CA LEU A 115 -10.33 23.40 9.84
C LEU A 115 -9.55 23.70 8.56
N ILE A 116 -8.73 22.75 8.10
CA ILE A 116 -8.09 22.77 6.79
C ILE A 116 -8.92 21.94 5.80
N ASP A 117 -9.21 22.53 4.65
CA ASP A 117 -9.77 21.84 3.49
C ASP A 117 -8.64 21.29 2.60
N GLY A 118 -8.70 20.01 2.25
CA GLY A 118 -7.58 19.24 1.70
C GLY A 118 -7.39 19.41 0.19
N ARG A 119 -7.53 20.63 -0.35
CA ARG A 119 -7.52 20.88 -1.80
C ARG A 119 -6.10 21.13 -2.34
N GLU A 120 -5.46 20.05 -2.78
CA GLU A 120 -4.15 20.08 -3.44
C GLU A 120 -4.11 20.91 -4.74
N ASN A 121 -2.89 21.24 -5.19
CA ASN A 121 -2.64 22.03 -6.39
C ASN A 121 -2.77 21.20 -7.69
N ILE A 122 -3.92 21.33 -8.35
CA ILE A 122 -4.24 20.65 -9.63
C ILE A 122 -3.35 21.13 -10.80
N PHE A 123 -2.83 22.36 -10.75
CA PHE A 123 -2.24 23.05 -11.92
C PHE A 123 -0.96 22.44 -12.49
N LEU A 124 -0.07 21.94 -11.61
CA LEU A 124 1.28 21.51 -11.99
C LEU A 124 1.40 20.00 -12.22
N ARG A 125 0.34 19.22 -11.97
CA ARG A 125 0.32 17.80 -12.32
C ARG A 125 -0.07 17.64 -13.81
N PRO A 126 0.63 16.82 -14.60
CA PRO A 126 0.15 16.42 -15.92
C PRO A 126 -1.16 15.63 -15.76
N ASN A 127 -2.08 15.78 -16.72
CA ASN A 127 -3.42 15.20 -16.60
C ASN A 127 -3.34 13.66 -16.57
N GLY A 128 -3.81 13.01 -15.49
CA GLY A 128 -3.88 11.55 -15.44
C GLY A 128 -4.39 10.95 -14.13
N GLU A 129 -3.82 11.37 -12.98
CA GLU A 129 -4.11 10.71 -11.70
C GLU A 129 -5.39 11.22 -11.03
N ARG A 130 -6.16 10.27 -10.50
CA ARG A 130 -7.62 10.36 -10.39
C ARG A 130 -8.11 11.03 -9.12
N ASP A 131 -9.37 11.44 -9.17
CA ASP A 131 -10.14 12.00 -8.05
C ASP A 131 -10.40 11.03 -6.88
N GLU A 132 -9.94 9.79 -6.97
CA GLU A 132 -10.21 8.71 -6.01
C GLU A 132 -9.40 8.85 -4.70
N GLN A 133 -8.23 9.50 -4.73
CA GLN A 133 -7.39 9.74 -3.53
C GLN A 133 -7.93 10.83 -2.57
N ARG A 134 -8.92 11.64 -2.99
CA ARG A 134 -9.30 12.93 -2.35
C ARG A 134 -9.71 12.85 -0.86
N ASN A 135 -10.07 11.67 -0.36
CA ASN A 135 -10.61 11.46 0.99
C ASN A 135 -9.62 10.92 2.03
N ALA A 136 -8.35 10.70 1.69
CA ALA A 136 -7.33 10.44 2.71
C ALA A 136 -7.20 11.65 3.66
N ILE A 137 -7.20 11.42 4.97
CA ILE A 137 -6.74 12.42 5.94
C ILE A 137 -5.22 12.26 5.99
N ASP A 138 -4.50 13.22 5.42
CA ASP A 138 -3.05 13.30 5.50
C ASP A 138 -2.65 14.04 6.80
N PRO A 139 -2.10 13.34 7.82
CA PRO A 139 -1.65 13.97 9.05
C PRO A 139 -0.32 14.73 8.88
N GLU A 140 0.49 14.39 7.87
CA GLU A 140 1.79 15.02 7.59
C GLU A 140 1.57 16.40 6.96
N ALA A 141 0.60 16.53 6.04
CA ALA A 141 0.15 17.81 5.52
C ALA A 141 -0.42 18.73 6.62
N VAL A 142 -1.25 18.21 7.54
CA VAL A 142 -1.79 18.99 8.67
C VAL A 142 -0.66 19.42 9.61
N THR A 143 0.29 18.52 9.92
CA THR A 143 1.48 18.84 10.73
C THR A 143 2.34 19.92 10.07
N SER A 144 2.44 19.91 8.73
CA SER A 144 3.12 20.95 7.96
C SER A 144 2.42 22.31 8.05
N GLN A 145 1.08 22.35 8.09
CA GLN A 145 0.34 23.61 8.35
C GLN A 145 0.55 24.12 9.79
N VAL A 146 0.75 23.23 10.78
CA VAL A 146 1.13 23.63 12.15
C VAL A 146 2.49 24.32 12.17
N GLN A 147 3.47 23.88 11.36
CA GLN A 147 4.75 24.58 11.24
C GLN A 147 4.61 25.97 10.59
N LEU A 148 3.62 26.17 9.70
CA LEU A 148 3.29 27.51 9.17
C LEU A 148 2.64 28.41 10.23
N LEU A 149 1.83 27.87 11.14
CA LEU A 149 1.32 28.60 12.32
C LEU A 149 2.44 29.02 13.29
N LEU A 150 3.52 28.23 13.36
CA LEU A 150 4.72 28.53 14.15
C LEU A 150 5.75 29.39 13.38
N SER A 151 5.47 29.80 12.14
CA SER A 151 6.42 30.55 11.32
C SER A 151 6.75 31.95 11.87
N ARG A 152 8.02 32.36 11.74
CA ARG A 152 8.52 33.66 12.23
C ARG A 152 7.80 34.84 11.58
N GLU A 153 7.40 34.72 10.32
CA GLU A 153 6.69 35.77 9.58
C GLU A 153 5.33 36.08 10.22
N LEU A 154 4.51 35.04 10.45
CA LEU A 154 3.21 35.17 11.12
C LEU A 154 3.37 35.66 12.56
N ALA A 155 4.39 35.17 13.29
CA ALA A 155 4.69 35.63 14.64
C ALA A 155 4.98 37.14 14.69
N ILE A 156 5.82 37.66 13.77
CA ILE A 156 6.13 39.09 13.68
C ILE A 156 4.88 39.92 13.34
N GLU A 157 4.05 39.47 12.38
CA GLU A 157 2.81 40.17 12.05
C GLU A 157 1.87 40.24 13.26
N VAL A 158 1.67 39.11 13.96
CA VAL A 158 0.80 39.02 15.14
C VAL A 158 1.33 39.87 16.31
N ILE A 159 2.64 39.84 16.57
CA ILE A 159 3.31 40.66 17.60
C ILE A 159 3.09 42.15 17.31
N LYS A 160 3.27 42.58 16.06
CA LYS A 160 3.09 43.97 15.61
C LYS A 160 1.62 44.40 15.68
N LYS A 161 0.70 43.55 15.20
CA LYS A 161 -0.75 43.77 15.19
C LYS A 161 -1.36 43.87 16.59
N ASN A 162 -0.84 43.12 17.56
CA ASN A 162 -1.30 43.14 18.96
C ASN A 162 -0.43 43.99 19.90
N LYS A 163 0.58 44.71 19.37
CA LYS A 163 1.53 45.55 20.15
C LYS A 163 2.17 44.79 21.32
N LEU A 164 2.54 43.51 21.14
CA LEU A 164 3.03 42.68 22.25
C LEU A 164 4.35 43.21 22.84
N ALA A 165 5.20 43.85 22.03
CA ALA A 165 6.42 44.51 22.47
C ALA A 165 6.20 45.70 23.44
N GLU A 166 4.99 46.28 23.49
CA GLU A 166 4.66 47.37 24.43
C GLU A 166 4.30 46.84 25.84
N ARG A 167 4.23 45.51 26.04
CA ARG A 167 3.75 44.90 27.28
C ARG A 167 4.87 44.27 28.12
N PRO A 168 4.90 44.50 29.44
CA PRO A 168 5.90 43.94 30.36
C PRO A 168 5.79 42.42 30.55
N GLU A 169 4.79 41.76 29.97
CA GLU A 169 4.75 40.31 29.90
C GLU A 169 5.73 39.74 28.84
N PHE A 170 6.03 40.50 27.78
CA PHE A 170 6.76 40.05 26.59
C PHE A 170 8.14 40.68 26.41
N ASP A 171 8.37 41.91 26.87
CA ASP A 171 9.75 42.41 27.07
C ASP A 171 10.10 42.43 28.58
N PRO A 172 10.99 41.53 29.05
CA PRO A 172 11.44 41.51 30.44
C PRO A 172 12.10 42.82 30.90
N VAL A 173 12.63 43.64 29.99
CA VAL A 173 13.28 44.92 30.35
C VAL A 173 12.27 45.92 30.93
N LEU A 174 11.00 45.85 30.52
CA LEU A 174 9.92 46.71 31.05
C LEU A 174 9.51 46.37 32.49
N GLN A 175 9.93 45.23 33.05
CA GLN A 175 9.67 44.87 34.46
C GLN A 175 10.79 45.30 35.43
N GLY A 176 11.91 45.80 34.91
CA GLY A 176 13.10 46.10 35.72
C GLY A 176 13.88 44.85 36.14
N ILE A 177 15.06 45.08 36.71
CA ILE A 177 16.03 44.02 37.02
C ILE A 177 15.56 43.23 38.25
N ASN A 178 14.98 42.04 38.03
CA ASN A 178 14.66 41.12 39.12
C ASN A 178 15.95 40.44 39.63
N PRO A 179 16.44 40.75 40.85
CA PRO A 179 17.78 40.36 41.29
C PRO A 179 17.97 38.84 41.37
N LEU A 180 16.89 38.08 41.56
CA LEU A 180 16.94 36.62 41.60
C LEU A 180 17.36 36.01 40.24
N LYS A 181 16.98 36.64 39.11
CA LYS A 181 17.41 36.19 37.78
C LYS A 181 18.88 36.53 37.51
N SER A 182 19.34 37.71 37.90
CA SER A 182 20.76 38.09 37.79
C SER A 182 21.66 37.19 38.65
N LEU A 183 21.22 36.80 39.85
CA LEU A 183 21.97 35.87 40.69
C LEU A 183 22.08 34.46 40.07
N LEU A 184 21.00 33.98 39.43
CA LEU A 184 21.00 32.70 38.73
C LEU A 184 21.89 32.71 37.47
N ALA A 185 21.87 33.79 36.69
CA ALA A 185 22.78 34.00 35.56
C ALA A 185 24.25 34.03 36.00
N LEU A 186 24.56 34.72 37.12
CA LEU A 186 25.91 34.77 37.71
C LEU A 186 26.43 33.39 38.18
N ILE A 187 25.53 32.46 38.48
CA ILE A 187 25.83 31.06 38.85
C ILE A 187 25.88 30.14 37.60
N GLY A 188 25.70 30.69 36.39
CA GLY A 188 25.70 29.94 35.13
C GLY A 188 24.38 29.21 34.81
N ILE A 189 23.31 29.50 35.56
CA ILE A 189 21.99 28.84 35.43
C ILE A 189 20.99 29.84 34.83
N GLY A 190 21.30 30.34 33.62
CA GLY A 190 20.43 31.23 32.86
C GLY A 190 21.09 31.74 31.57
N ARG A 191 20.28 32.16 30.58
CA ARG A 191 20.73 32.95 29.43
C ARG A 191 20.66 34.44 29.77
N ASP A 192 21.63 35.22 29.31
CA ASP A 192 21.70 36.66 29.59
C ASP A 192 20.67 37.46 28.78
N PRO A 193 19.71 38.18 29.41
CA PRO A 193 18.65 38.89 28.69
C PRO A 193 19.12 40.03 27.77
N PHE A 194 20.39 40.44 27.89
CA PHE A 194 20.97 41.55 27.13
C PHE A 194 21.71 41.09 25.86
N SER A 195 21.84 39.79 25.60
CA SER A 195 22.51 39.28 24.39
C SER A 195 21.61 39.21 23.14
N MET A 196 20.29 39.39 23.31
CA MET A 196 19.29 39.26 22.25
C MET A 196 18.73 40.63 21.83
N SER A 197 18.37 40.75 20.56
CA SER A 197 17.67 41.96 20.06
C SER A 197 16.29 42.11 20.72
N PRO A 198 15.73 43.34 20.86
CA PRO A 198 14.42 43.53 21.50
C PRO A 198 13.29 42.77 20.82
N GLU A 199 13.32 42.66 19.49
CA GLU A 199 12.35 41.89 18.70
C GLU A 199 12.44 40.38 18.98
N GLU A 200 13.66 39.88 19.13
CA GLU A 200 13.97 38.47 19.41
C GLU A 200 13.59 38.07 20.83
N ARG A 201 13.75 38.96 21.83
CA ARG A 201 13.20 38.74 23.19
C ARG A 201 11.69 38.56 23.18
N VAL A 202 10.99 39.44 22.46
CA VAL A 202 9.52 39.41 22.34
C VAL A 202 9.05 38.18 21.55
N LEU A 203 9.83 37.74 20.56
CA LEU A 203 9.58 36.54 19.78
C LEU A 203 9.78 35.25 20.58
N ASP A 204 10.87 35.14 21.34
CA ASP A 204 11.12 34.02 22.27
C ASP A 204 10.00 33.95 23.32
N ALA A 205 9.70 35.08 23.97
CA ALA A 205 8.59 35.22 24.93
C ALA A 205 7.19 34.96 24.34
N TYR A 206 7.02 35.07 23.02
CA TYR A 206 5.79 34.73 22.30
C TYR A 206 5.70 33.22 22.05
N TYR A 207 6.77 32.58 21.60
CA TYR A 207 6.82 31.12 21.42
C TYR A 207 6.68 30.37 22.75
N ASP A 208 7.25 30.88 23.84
CA ASP A 208 7.13 30.40 25.22
C ASP A 208 5.66 30.38 25.75
N ARG A 209 4.74 31.00 25.01
CA ARG A 209 3.30 31.15 25.33
C ARG A 209 2.36 30.63 24.26
N LEU A 210 2.87 30.29 23.08
CA LEU A 210 2.14 29.72 21.95
C LEU A 210 2.21 28.20 22.02
N THR A 211 1.10 27.52 21.76
CA THR A 211 1.08 26.07 21.59
C THR A 211 0.13 25.74 20.45
N ALA A 212 0.68 25.30 19.31
CA ALA A 212 -0.09 24.92 18.13
C ALA A 212 0.09 23.42 17.85
N TYR A 213 -1.00 22.70 17.59
CA TYR A 213 -0.97 21.26 17.32
C TYR A 213 -2.12 20.80 16.43
N ALA A 214 -1.91 19.67 15.74
CA ALA A 214 -2.92 18.96 14.97
C ALA A 214 -3.81 18.11 15.90
N VAL A 215 -5.10 18.00 15.61
CA VAL A 215 -5.99 17.05 16.28
C VAL A 215 -5.91 15.70 15.56
N ASP A 216 -5.56 14.64 16.29
CA ASP A 216 -5.44 13.29 15.77
C ASP A 216 -6.67 12.86 14.92
N LYS A 217 -6.39 12.26 13.76
CA LYS A 217 -7.40 11.76 12.81
C LYS A 217 -8.39 12.84 12.32
N SER A 218 -8.00 14.11 12.37
CA SER A 218 -8.83 15.25 11.98
C SER A 218 -8.02 16.29 11.19
N ARG A 219 -8.68 17.01 10.27
CA ARG A 219 -8.06 18.14 9.54
C ARG A 219 -8.13 19.45 10.35
N VAL A 220 -8.09 19.37 11.68
CA VAL A 220 -8.26 20.52 12.58
C VAL A 220 -6.97 20.81 13.32
N MET A 221 -6.55 22.07 13.30
CA MET A 221 -5.48 22.60 14.14
C MET A 221 -6.06 23.35 15.33
N VAL A 222 -5.44 23.20 16.50
CA VAL A 222 -5.70 24.03 17.68
C VAL A 222 -4.55 25.02 17.82
N VAL A 223 -4.88 26.29 18.04
CA VAL A 223 -3.95 27.36 18.40
C VAL A 223 -4.28 27.81 19.82
N GLU A 224 -3.45 27.43 20.78
CA GLU A 224 -3.56 27.90 22.16
C GLU A 224 -2.57 29.02 22.42
N PHE A 225 -3.01 30.09 23.10
CA PHE A 225 -2.13 31.16 23.56
C PHE A 225 -2.34 31.44 25.05
N GLN A 226 -1.23 31.70 25.75
CA GLN A 226 -1.21 31.99 27.19
C GLN A 226 -0.83 33.44 27.47
N SER A 227 -1.52 34.09 28.40
CA SER A 227 -1.16 35.42 28.90
C SER A 227 -1.67 35.62 30.33
N SER A 228 -1.06 36.54 31.09
CA SER A 228 -1.65 37.01 32.35
C SER A 228 -2.89 37.90 32.14
N ASP A 229 -3.14 38.38 30.92
CA ASP A 229 -4.35 39.10 30.51
C ASP A 229 -5.30 38.15 29.74
N PRO A 230 -6.48 37.80 30.27
CA PRO A 230 -7.39 36.84 29.65
C PRO A 230 -8.07 37.37 28.37
N GLU A 231 -8.18 38.70 28.20
CA GLU A 231 -8.63 39.27 26.93
C GLU A 231 -7.53 39.20 25.87
N LEU A 232 -6.27 39.49 26.26
CA LEU A 232 -5.14 39.39 25.35
C LEU A 232 -4.95 37.94 24.88
N ALA A 233 -5.10 36.95 25.76
CA ALA A 233 -5.04 35.54 25.40
C ALA A 233 -6.00 35.18 24.25
N ALA A 234 -7.27 35.59 24.36
CA ALA A 234 -8.26 35.39 23.30
C ALA A 234 -7.97 36.23 22.04
N ARG A 235 -7.52 37.47 22.19
CA ARG A 235 -7.26 38.40 21.08
C ARG A 235 -6.07 37.97 20.22
N VAL A 236 -5.00 37.47 20.84
CA VAL A 236 -3.83 36.94 20.14
C VAL A 236 -4.15 35.61 19.46
N ALA A 237 -4.80 34.65 20.15
CA ALA A 237 -5.20 33.38 19.54
C ALA A 237 -6.11 33.57 18.30
N ASN A 238 -7.05 34.52 18.35
CA ASN A 238 -7.84 34.91 17.16
C ASN A 238 -6.97 35.58 16.08
N SER A 239 -6.06 36.48 16.46
CA SER A 239 -5.17 37.17 15.51
C SER A 239 -4.26 36.23 14.73
N ILE A 240 -3.76 35.17 15.37
CA ILE A 240 -2.97 34.11 14.74
C ILE A 240 -3.83 33.35 13.72
N ALA A 241 -5.06 32.98 14.10
CA ALA A 241 -5.98 32.28 13.20
C ALA A 241 -6.36 33.13 11.98
N ASP A 242 -6.69 34.41 12.17
CA ASP A 242 -7.00 35.33 11.07
C ASP A 242 -5.77 35.62 10.18
N GLY A 243 -4.59 35.81 10.78
CA GLY A 243 -3.33 36.06 10.05
C GLY A 243 -2.88 34.85 9.22
N TYR A 244 -3.05 33.63 9.74
CA TYR A 244 -2.78 32.39 9.00
C TYR A 244 -3.62 32.28 7.71
N LEU A 245 -4.89 32.69 7.74
CA LEU A 245 -5.75 32.69 6.54
C LEU A 245 -5.26 33.70 5.49
N VAL A 246 -4.83 34.89 5.93
CA VAL A 246 -4.24 35.91 5.04
C VAL A 246 -2.93 35.43 4.44
N LEU A 247 -2.04 34.82 5.25
CA LEU A 247 -0.79 34.22 4.78
C LEU A 247 -1.05 33.11 3.73
N GLN A 248 -2.03 32.25 3.98
CA GLN A 248 -2.42 31.18 3.06
C GLN A 248 -3.01 31.76 1.75
N GLN A 249 -3.87 32.79 1.82
CA GLN A 249 -4.41 33.48 0.65
C GLN A 249 -3.29 34.13 -0.19
N ASN A 250 -2.36 34.85 0.46
CA ASN A 250 -1.23 35.49 -0.20
C ASN A 250 -0.32 34.46 -0.89
N ALA A 251 -0.03 33.34 -0.23
CA ALA A 251 0.74 32.24 -0.81
C ALA A 251 0.04 31.63 -2.04
N ARG A 252 -1.28 31.42 -1.99
CA ARG A 252 -2.08 30.94 -3.13
C ARG A 252 -2.08 31.95 -4.29
N GLN A 253 -2.23 33.25 -4.04
CA GLN A 253 -2.14 34.29 -5.09
C GLN A 253 -0.73 34.34 -5.71
N ALA A 254 0.33 34.29 -4.90
CA ALA A 254 1.71 34.25 -5.39
C ALA A 254 2.01 33.00 -6.23
N GLN A 255 1.45 31.84 -5.85
CA GLN A 255 1.55 30.61 -6.63
C GLN A 255 0.77 30.71 -7.95
N ALA A 256 -0.45 31.27 -7.94
CA ALA A 256 -1.25 31.49 -9.13
C ALA A 256 -0.55 32.44 -10.13
N ARG A 257 0.02 33.54 -9.64
CA ARG A 257 0.88 34.46 -10.41
C ARG A 257 2.05 33.74 -11.07
N SER A 258 2.80 32.97 -10.29
CA SER A 258 3.98 32.23 -10.76
C SER A 258 3.62 31.19 -11.83
N ALA A 259 2.52 30.46 -11.63
CA ALA A 259 1.99 29.51 -12.60
C ALA A 259 1.47 30.20 -13.87
N GLY A 260 0.81 31.37 -13.74
CA GLY A 260 0.36 32.18 -14.87
C GLY A 260 1.52 32.70 -15.72
N GLN A 261 2.58 33.22 -15.10
CA GLN A 261 3.79 33.65 -15.79
C GLN A 261 4.48 32.50 -16.55
N TRP A 262 4.64 31.34 -15.91
CA TRP A 262 5.21 30.15 -16.56
C TRP A 262 4.34 29.65 -17.73
N LEU A 263 3.02 29.53 -17.52
CA LEU A 263 2.07 29.15 -18.58
C LEU A 263 2.08 30.15 -19.74
N SER A 264 2.19 31.45 -19.49
CA SER A 264 2.29 32.47 -20.53
C SER A 264 3.50 32.28 -21.43
N GLY A 265 4.65 31.93 -20.84
CA GLY A 265 5.89 31.61 -21.57
C GLY A 265 5.73 30.38 -22.47
N GLU A 266 5.20 29.27 -21.93
CA GLU A 266 5.03 28.05 -22.73
C GLU A 266 3.87 28.17 -23.73
N ILE A 267 2.85 29.01 -23.49
CA ILE A 267 1.82 29.34 -24.49
C ILE A 267 2.43 30.04 -25.70
N GLU A 268 3.36 30.99 -25.50
CA GLU A 268 4.03 31.69 -26.61
C GLU A 268 5.00 30.77 -27.37
N SER A 269 5.66 29.85 -26.66
CA SER A 269 6.43 28.73 -27.23
C SER A 269 5.54 27.80 -28.07
N LEU A 270 4.38 27.39 -27.56
CA LEU A 270 3.39 26.55 -28.25
C LEU A 270 2.76 27.24 -29.46
N ARG A 271 2.48 28.54 -29.41
CA ARG A 271 1.97 29.31 -30.57
C ARG A 271 2.92 29.23 -31.76
N LYS A 272 4.23 29.35 -31.52
CA LYS A 272 5.27 29.24 -32.56
C LYS A 272 5.37 27.82 -33.10
N LYS A 273 5.42 26.81 -32.22
CA LYS A 273 5.40 25.39 -32.61
C LYS A 273 4.20 25.07 -33.52
N VAL A 274 2.99 25.48 -33.11
CA VAL A 274 1.75 25.31 -33.90
C VAL A 274 1.88 25.98 -35.27
N ALA A 275 2.29 27.24 -35.33
CA ALA A 275 2.46 27.95 -36.61
C ALA A 275 3.50 27.28 -37.53
N ASP A 276 4.62 26.80 -36.98
CA ASP A 276 5.64 26.04 -37.73
C ASP A 276 5.09 24.70 -38.25
N ALA A 277 4.30 23.98 -37.44
CA ALA A 277 3.70 22.70 -37.82
C ALA A 277 2.58 22.86 -38.87
N GLU A 278 1.73 23.88 -38.73
CA GLU A 278 0.73 24.27 -39.72
C GLU A 278 1.40 24.69 -41.04
N SER A 279 2.43 25.53 -40.97
CA SER A 279 3.17 25.96 -42.16
C SER A 279 3.85 24.79 -42.86
N LYS A 280 4.41 23.81 -42.13
CA LYS A 280 4.98 22.58 -42.72
C LYS A 280 3.91 21.73 -43.40
N ALA A 281 2.72 21.59 -42.80
CA ALA A 281 1.61 20.86 -43.42
C ALA A 281 1.13 21.56 -44.71
N GLU A 282 1.01 22.89 -44.71
CA GLU A 282 0.60 23.67 -45.88
C GLU A 282 1.66 23.66 -47.00
N ASP A 283 2.93 23.83 -46.64
CA ASP A 283 4.07 23.69 -47.54
C ASP A 283 4.10 22.30 -48.19
N PHE A 284 3.83 21.25 -47.41
CA PHE A 284 3.79 19.90 -47.94
C PHE A 284 2.56 19.67 -48.83
N ARG A 285 1.39 20.18 -48.45
CA ARG A 285 0.13 20.09 -49.21
C ARG A 285 0.25 20.76 -50.59
N SER A 286 0.81 21.97 -50.62
CA SER A 286 1.06 22.71 -51.86
C SER A 286 2.13 22.03 -52.74
N LYS A 287 3.26 21.58 -52.18
CA LYS A 287 4.34 20.91 -52.94
C LYS A 287 3.93 19.53 -53.48
N SER A 288 3.10 18.78 -52.76
CA SER A 288 2.63 17.44 -53.18
C SER A 288 1.52 17.45 -54.23
N SER A 289 0.89 18.59 -54.49
CA SER A 289 -0.27 18.70 -55.40
C SER A 289 -1.41 17.72 -55.04
N LEU A 290 -1.58 17.42 -53.75
CA LEU A 290 -2.62 16.53 -53.23
C LEU A 290 -4.01 17.18 -53.31
N PHE A 291 -4.61 17.18 -54.50
CA PHE A 291 -5.99 17.58 -54.71
C PHE A 291 -6.94 16.54 -54.08
N ILE A 292 -7.36 16.84 -52.85
CA ILE A 292 -8.41 16.13 -52.13
C ILE A 292 -9.76 16.56 -52.70
N GLY A 293 -10.51 15.63 -53.28
CA GLY A 293 -11.87 15.88 -53.76
C GLY A 293 -12.89 15.94 -52.62
N THR A 294 -14.11 16.38 -52.93
CA THR A 294 -15.21 16.64 -51.96
C THR A 294 -15.51 15.51 -50.98
N ASN A 295 -15.19 14.26 -51.36
CA ASN A 295 -15.41 13.05 -50.57
C ASN A 295 -14.14 12.60 -49.80
N ASN A 296 -13.29 13.55 -49.38
CA ASN A 296 -12.06 13.35 -48.62
C ASN A 296 -11.13 12.25 -49.20
N THR A 297 -11.07 12.18 -50.53
CA THR A 297 -10.38 11.14 -51.32
C THR A 297 -9.57 11.79 -52.44
N THR A 298 -8.40 11.25 -52.74
CA THR A 298 -7.53 11.73 -53.82
C THR A 298 -8.14 11.42 -55.19
N LEU A 299 -7.92 12.30 -56.17
CA LEU A 299 -8.41 12.13 -57.54
C LEU A 299 -7.95 10.78 -58.16
N SER A 300 -6.71 10.36 -57.91
CA SER A 300 -6.17 9.07 -58.38
C SER A 300 -6.95 7.86 -57.87
N ASN A 301 -7.42 7.89 -56.62
CA ASN A 301 -8.22 6.80 -56.04
C ASN A 301 -9.65 6.76 -56.61
N GLN A 302 -10.21 7.92 -56.97
CA GLN A 302 -11.50 8.00 -57.67
C GLN A 302 -11.37 7.45 -59.11
N GLN A 303 -10.32 7.83 -59.84
CA GLN A 303 -10.02 7.34 -61.18
C GLN A 303 -9.72 5.82 -61.22
N LEU A 304 -9.10 5.26 -60.17
CA LEU A 304 -8.91 3.80 -60.03
C LEU A 304 -10.24 3.04 -59.91
N GLY A 305 -11.21 3.58 -59.17
CA GLY A 305 -12.55 2.99 -59.06
C GLY A 305 -13.30 2.96 -60.39
N GLU A 306 -13.23 4.05 -61.15
CA GLU A 306 -13.82 4.14 -62.49
C GLU A 306 -13.15 3.16 -63.47
N LEU A 307 -11.82 3.15 -63.56
CA LEU A 307 -11.09 2.22 -64.43
C LEU A 307 -11.36 0.75 -64.08
N ASN A 308 -11.46 0.41 -62.79
CA ASN A 308 -11.79 -0.95 -62.37
C ASN A 308 -13.23 -1.35 -62.77
N THR A 309 -14.17 -0.40 -62.74
CA THR A 309 -15.56 -0.60 -63.20
C THR A 309 -15.62 -0.81 -64.71
N GLN A 310 -14.92 0.03 -65.48
CA GLN A 310 -14.79 -0.13 -66.94
C GLN A 310 -14.10 -1.44 -67.33
N LEU A 311 -13.08 -1.86 -66.56
CA LEU A 311 -12.36 -3.12 -66.76
C LEU A 311 -13.25 -4.33 -66.44
N GLY A 312 -14.09 -4.26 -65.41
CA GLY A 312 -15.12 -5.26 -65.12
C GLY A 312 -16.09 -5.43 -66.30
N ASN A 313 -16.63 -4.32 -66.82
CA ASN A 313 -17.52 -4.32 -67.98
C ASN A 313 -16.84 -4.88 -69.24
N ALA A 314 -15.59 -4.51 -69.51
CA ALA A 314 -14.83 -5.03 -70.65
C ALA A 314 -14.54 -6.55 -70.52
N ARG A 315 -14.25 -7.04 -69.31
CA ARG A 315 -14.07 -8.48 -69.03
C ARG A 315 -15.37 -9.27 -69.20
N ALA A 316 -16.51 -8.71 -68.77
CA ALA A 316 -17.82 -9.32 -68.99
C ALA A 316 -18.13 -9.47 -70.48
N LEU A 317 -17.95 -8.41 -71.28
CA LEU A 317 -18.14 -8.44 -72.73
C LEU A 317 -17.21 -9.44 -73.43
N LYS A 318 -15.94 -9.54 -73.00
CA LYS A 318 -15.00 -10.56 -73.50
C LYS A 318 -15.51 -11.97 -73.20
N SER A 319 -15.87 -12.25 -71.94
CA SER A 319 -16.32 -13.57 -71.50
C SER A 319 -17.61 -14.01 -72.20
N ASP A 320 -18.54 -13.08 -72.45
CA ASP A 320 -19.78 -13.32 -73.18
C ASP A 320 -19.51 -13.73 -74.64
N ALA A 321 -18.73 -12.94 -75.38
CA ALA A 321 -18.35 -13.22 -76.77
C ALA A 321 -17.53 -14.52 -76.90
N GLU A 322 -16.56 -14.75 -76.01
CA GLU A 322 -15.79 -16.00 -75.99
C GLU A 322 -16.68 -17.22 -75.75
N SER A 323 -17.64 -17.14 -74.81
CA SER A 323 -18.56 -18.24 -74.50
C SER A 323 -19.48 -18.56 -75.67
N LYS A 324 -20.07 -17.54 -76.30
CA LYS A 324 -20.92 -17.68 -77.49
C LYS A 324 -20.15 -18.25 -78.68
N SER A 325 -18.92 -17.77 -78.94
CA SER A 325 -18.08 -18.31 -80.01
C SER A 325 -17.73 -19.79 -79.79
N ARG A 326 -17.49 -20.20 -78.53
CA ARG A 326 -17.15 -21.57 -78.13
C ARG A 326 -18.35 -22.52 -78.25
N LEU A 327 -19.51 -22.11 -77.72
CA LEU A 327 -20.75 -22.89 -77.80
C LEU A 327 -21.14 -23.19 -79.27
N ILE A 328 -21.00 -22.20 -80.15
CA ILE A 328 -21.25 -22.40 -81.59
C ILE A 328 -20.22 -23.36 -82.22
N LYS A 329 -18.93 -23.25 -81.88
CA LYS A 329 -17.89 -24.18 -82.36
C LYS A 329 -18.14 -25.61 -81.89
N GLU A 330 -18.57 -25.81 -80.65
CA GLU A 330 -18.91 -27.12 -80.09
C GLU A 330 -20.15 -27.74 -80.78
N MET A 331 -21.22 -26.97 -80.99
CA MET A 331 -22.40 -27.44 -81.74
C MET A 331 -22.06 -27.85 -83.18
N LEU A 332 -21.23 -27.06 -83.87
CA LEU A 332 -20.76 -27.36 -85.24
C LEU A 332 -19.91 -28.64 -85.30
N GLN A 333 -19.08 -28.90 -84.29
CA GLN A 333 -18.27 -30.13 -84.20
C GLN A 333 -19.10 -31.36 -83.81
N GLY A 334 -20.05 -31.20 -82.89
CA GLY A 334 -20.88 -32.31 -82.39
C GLY A 334 -21.97 -32.79 -83.35
N GLY A 335 -22.16 -32.14 -84.49
CA GLY A 335 -23.16 -32.52 -85.52
C GLY A 335 -24.62 -32.41 -85.07
N ARG A 336 -24.88 -31.79 -83.92
CA ARG A 336 -26.22 -31.68 -83.32
C ARG A 336 -27.05 -30.58 -84.01
N PRO A 337 -28.40 -30.63 -83.92
CA PRO A 337 -29.24 -29.50 -84.32
C PRO A 337 -28.83 -28.21 -83.59
N ILE A 338 -28.78 -27.10 -84.33
CA ILE A 338 -28.42 -25.78 -83.80
C ILE A 338 -29.67 -25.16 -83.16
N GLU A 339 -29.98 -25.58 -81.94
CA GLU A 339 -31.23 -25.24 -81.23
C GLU A 339 -30.96 -24.41 -79.94
N ALA A 340 -29.76 -23.80 -79.83
CA ALA A 340 -29.40 -22.92 -78.71
C ALA A 340 -30.04 -21.52 -78.81
N SER A 341 -30.77 -21.11 -77.76
CA SER A 341 -31.57 -19.88 -77.72
C SER A 341 -30.79 -18.60 -78.05
N GLU A 342 -29.50 -18.53 -77.71
CA GLU A 342 -28.66 -17.35 -77.96
C GLU A 342 -28.35 -17.14 -79.45
N VAL A 343 -28.35 -18.20 -80.25
CA VAL A 343 -28.11 -18.14 -81.70
C VAL A 343 -29.34 -17.63 -82.46
N LEU A 344 -30.54 -17.80 -81.89
CA LEU A 344 -31.81 -17.31 -82.44
C LEU A 344 -31.96 -15.77 -82.37
N ASN A 345 -31.03 -15.08 -81.70
CA ASN A 345 -30.96 -13.61 -81.71
C ASN A 345 -30.55 -13.02 -83.07
N SER A 346 -29.95 -13.81 -83.97
CA SER A 346 -29.75 -13.40 -85.36
C SER A 346 -31.04 -13.61 -86.15
N ASP A 347 -31.60 -12.54 -86.74
CA ASP A 347 -32.80 -12.61 -87.59
C ASP A 347 -32.62 -13.60 -88.76
N VAL A 348 -31.40 -13.78 -89.28
CA VAL A 348 -31.12 -14.75 -90.34
C VAL A 348 -31.20 -16.18 -89.80
N MET A 349 -30.56 -16.46 -88.66
CA MET A 349 -30.64 -17.78 -88.01
C MET A 349 -32.08 -18.12 -87.61
N ARG A 350 -32.85 -17.14 -87.11
CA ARG A 350 -34.26 -17.33 -86.76
C ARG A 350 -35.10 -17.70 -87.99
N ARG A 351 -35.00 -16.96 -89.10
CA ARG A 351 -35.71 -17.25 -90.37
C ARG A 351 -35.35 -18.62 -90.94
N LEU A 352 -34.06 -18.97 -90.97
CA LEU A 352 -33.60 -20.28 -91.46
C LEU A 352 -34.08 -21.42 -90.54
N SER A 353 -34.16 -21.19 -89.23
CA SER A 353 -34.71 -22.15 -88.27
C SER A 353 -36.24 -22.30 -88.40
N GLU A 354 -36.98 -21.21 -88.60
CA GLU A 354 -38.43 -21.22 -88.88
C GLU A 354 -38.72 -22.04 -90.14
N GLN A 355 -38.02 -21.75 -91.26
CA GLN A 355 -38.12 -22.51 -92.51
C GLN A 355 -37.77 -24.00 -92.34
N ARG A 356 -36.75 -24.32 -91.52
CA ARG A 356 -36.34 -25.69 -91.19
C ARG A 356 -37.44 -26.44 -90.45
N VAL A 357 -38.14 -25.79 -89.52
CA VAL A 357 -39.30 -26.37 -88.84
C VAL A 357 -40.43 -26.62 -89.84
N THR A 358 -40.76 -25.65 -90.70
CA THR A 358 -41.80 -25.82 -91.74
C THR A 358 -41.50 -27.00 -92.68
N LEU A 359 -40.28 -27.11 -93.21
CA LEU A 359 -39.88 -28.23 -94.07
C LEU A 359 -39.86 -29.57 -93.33
N ARG A 360 -39.46 -29.60 -92.05
CA ARG A 360 -39.55 -30.81 -91.21
C ARG A 360 -41.00 -31.26 -91.00
N THR A 361 -41.94 -30.34 -90.77
CA THR A 361 -43.38 -30.65 -90.64
C THR A 361 -43.94 -31.22 -91.95
N GLN A 362 -43.65 -30.58 -93.10
CA GLN A 362 -44.07 -31.06 -94.41
C GLN A 362 -43.48 -32.44 -94.76
N LEU A 363 -42.22 -32.68 -94.39
CA LEU A 363 -41.56 -33.97 -94.57
C LEU A 363 -42.22 -35.05 -93.69
N ALA A 364 -42.56 -34.73 -92.44
CA ALA A 364 -43.25 -35.67 -91.54
C ALA A 364 -44.65 -36.03 -92.07
N GLU A 365 -45.46 -35.04 -92.44
CA GLU A 365 -46.79 -35.21 -93.04
C GLU A 365 -46.74 -36.09 -94.30
N GLN A 366 -45.83 -35.78 -95.24
CA GLN A 366 -45.67 -36.57 -96.46
C GLN A 366 -45.11 -37.97 -96.19
N SER A 367 -44.23 -38.15 -95.20
CA SER A 367 -43.70 -39.48 -94.83
C SER A 367 -44.77 -40.42 -94.24
N SER A 368 -45.89 -39.89 -93.76
CA SER A 368 -47.04 -40.70 -93.31
C SER A 368 -47.85 -41.30 -94.48
N THR A 369 -47.60 -40.89 -95.72
CA THR A 369 -48.37 -41.30 -96.91
C THR A 369 -47.50 -41.75 -98.09
N LEU A 370 -46.23 -41.37 -98.13
CA LEU A 370 -45.30 -41.63 -99.23
C LEU A 370 -44.05 -42.37 -98.75
N LEU A 371 -43.72 -43.47 -99.44
CA LEU A 371 -42.52 -44.28 -99.19
C LEU A 371 -41.23 -43.47 -99.41
N ASP A 372 -40.17 -43.81 -98.65
CA ASP A 372 -38.86 -43.13 -98.60
C ASP A 372 -38.23 -42.80 -99.96
N ASN A 373 -38.50 -43.62 -100.98
CA ASN A 373 -37.92 -43.50 -102.31
C ASN A 373 -38.69 -42.55 -103.26
N HIS A 374 -39.86 -42.04 -102.86
CA HIS A 374 -40.71 -41.17 -103.68
C HIS A 374 -40.00 -39.84 -104.04
N PRO A 375 -40.14 -39.32 -105.27
CA PRO A 375 -39.43 -38.11 -105.70
C PRO A 375 -39.63 -36.90 -104.77
N ARG A 376 -40.86 -36.69 -104.27
CA ARG A 376 -41.17 -35.55 -103.38
C ARG A 376 -40.49 -35.65 -102.00
N ILE A 377 -40.32 -36.87 -101.48
CA ILE A 377 -39.58 -37.11 -100.23
C ILE A 377 -38.08 -36.86 -100.44
N LYS A 378 -37.53 -37.24 -101.60
CA LYS A 378 -36.13 -36.94 -101.98
C LYS A 378 -35.90 -35.44 -102.15
N GLU A 379 -36.86 -34.73 -102.75
CA GLU A 379 -36.84 -33.26 -102.90
C GLU A 379 -36.87 -32.54 -101.55
N LEU A 380 -37.81 -32.86 -100.66
CA LEU A 380 -37.85 -32.27 -99.31
C LEU A 380 -36.60 -32.59 -98.49
N ARG A 381 -36.06 -33.81 -98.60
CA ARG A 381 -34.77 -34.17 -97.97
C ARG A 381 -33.60 -33.37 -98.54
N ALA A 382 -33.57 -33.11 -99.85
CA ALA A 382 -32.54 -32.29 -100.48
C ALA A 382 -32.65 -30.81 -100.05
N GLN A 383 -33.86 -30.25 -99.99
CA GLN A 383 -34.12 -28.89 -99.50
C GLN A 383 -33.71 -28.74 -98.03
N LEU A 384 -34.08 -29.69 -97.18
CA LEU A 384 -33.68 -29.70 -95.76
C LEU A 384 -32.15 -29.82 -95.61
N ALA A 385 -31.49 -30.66 -96.42
CA ALA A 385 -30.04 -30.82 -96.44
C ALA A 385 -29.27 -29.63 -97.08
N ASP A 386 -29.95 -28.74 -97.80
CA ASP A 386 -29.42 -27.45 -98.24
C ASP A 386 -29.56 -26.40 -97.14
N LEU A 387 -30.73 -26.33 -96.50
CA LEU A 387 -30.98 -25.45 -95.37
C LEU A 387 -30.11 -25.79 -94.14
N ASP A 388 -29.82 -27.08 -93.89
CA ASP A 388 -28.83 -27.53 -92.91
C ASP A 388 -27.38 -27.12 -93.27
N ARG A 389 -27.04 -26.91 -94.55
CA ARG A 389 -25.75 -26.33 -94.96
C ARG A 389 -25.74 -24.82 -94.74
N GLN A 390 -26.77 -24.11 -95.21
CA GLN A 390 -26.91 -22.66 -95.00
C GLN A 390 -26.86 -22.27 -93.51
N LEU A 391 -27.52 -23.04 -92.64
CA LEU A 391 -27.47 -22.84 -91.18
C LEU A 391 -26.06 -23.04 -90.58
N ARG A 392 -25.27 -23.98 -91.10
CA ARG A 392 -23.88 -24.19 -90.64
C ARG A 392 -22.96 -23.07 -91.13
N ASP A 393 -23.12 -22.63 -92.37
CA ASP A 393 -22.33 -21.55 -92.96
C ASP A 393 -22.61 -20.22 -92.23
N GLU A 394 -23.87 -19.93 -91.93
CA GLU A 394 -24.25 -18.72 -91.18
C GLU A 394 -23.81 -18.80 -89.71
N ALA A 395 -23.95 -19.96 -89.06
CA ALA A 395 -23.38 -20.18 -87.71
C ALA A 395 -21.84 -20.05 -87.71
N MET A 396 -21.15 -20.45 -88.78
CA MET A 396 -19.70 -20.27 -88.91
C MET A 396 -19.32 -18.78 -89.07
N LYS A 397 -20.09 -17.98 -89.82
CA LYS A 397 -19.92 -16.52 -89.87
C LYS A 397 -20.14 -15.89 -88.50
N LEU A 398 -21.22 -16.26 -87.81
CA LEU A 398 -21.55 -15.75 -86.48
C LEU A 398 -20.47 -16.10 -85.43
N SER A 399 -19.93 -17.32 -85.48
CA SER A 399 -18.79 -17.71 -84.64
C SER A 399 -17.55 -16.86 -84.88
N ARG A 400 -17.23 -16.55 -86.14
CA ARG A 400 -16.13 -15.63 -86.50
C ARG A 400 -16.40 -14.18 -86.08
N SER A 401 -17.67 -13.73 -86.08
CA SER A 401 -18.05 -12.43 -85.52
C SER A 401 -17.72 -12.38 -84.03
N PHE A 402 -18.27 -13.30 -83.24
CA PHE A 402 -18.02 -13.32 -81.79
C PHE A 402 -16.53 -13.54 -81.44
N GLU A 403 -15.75 -14.23 -82.28
CA GLU A 403 -14.29 -14.34 -82.12
C GLU A 403 -13.56 -13.01 -82.42
N SER A 404 -14.07 -12.19 -83.36
CA SER A 404 -13.62 -10.82 -83.57
C SER A 404 -14.03 -9.89 -82.42
N ASP A 405 -15.26 -9.99 -81.93
CA ASP A 405 -15.78 -9.22 -80.81
C ASP A 405 -15.01 -9.52 -79.52
N ALA A 406 -14.71 -10.79 -79.26
CA ALA A 406 -13.84 -11.24 -78.17
C ALA A 406 -12.41 -10.68 -78.28
N ARG A 407 -11.84 -10.61 -79.50
CA ARG A 407 -10.53 -10.02 -79.75
C ARG A 407 -10.53 -8.50 -79.49
N ILE A 408 -11.56 -7.78 -79.93
CA ILE A 408 -11.74 -6.35 -79.67
C ILE A 408 -11.90 -6.10 -78.16
N ALA A 409 -12.73 -6.90 -77.49
CA ALA A 409 -12.93 -6.84 -76.04
C ALA A 409 -11.63 -7.16 -75.28
N SER A 410 -10.80 -8.10 -75.74
CA SER A 410 -9.47 -8.34 -75.17
C SER A 410 -8.59 -7.10 -75.29
N GLY A 411 -8.44 -6.51 -76.49
CA GLY A 411 -7.65 -5.29 -76.65
C GLY A 411 -8.09 -4.15 -75.72
N ARG A 412 -9.39 -4.07 -75.41
CA ARG A 412 -9.93 -3.13 -74.40
C ARG A 412 -9.59 -3.55 -72.95
N VAL A 413 -9.68 -4.83 -72.61
CA VAL A 413 -9.25 -5.36 -71.30
C VAL A 413 -7.74 -5.13 -71.07
N ASP A 414 -6.93 -5.36 -72.09
CA ASP A 414 -5.48 -5.29 -72.03
C ASP A 414 -5.00 -3.82 -71.88
N SER A 415 -5.58 -2.90 -72.66
CA SER A 415 -5.33 -1.45 -72.54
C SER A 415 -5.87 -0.83 -71.23
N LEU A 416 -7.05 -1.23 -70.76
CA LEU A 416 -7.55 -0.82 -69.44
C LEU A 416 -6.70 -1.38 -68.29
N THR A 417 -6.19 -2.62 -68.42
CA THR A 417 -5.29 -3.22 -67.41
C THR A 417 -3.95 -2.49 -67.37
N ALA A 418 -3.37 -2.12 -68.52
CA ALA A 418 -2.15 -1.30 -68.58
C ALA A 418 -2.37 0.10 -67.97
N SER A 419 -3.50 0.74 -68.28
CA SER A 419 -3.89 2.04 -67.72
C SER A 419 -4.07 1.98 -66.19
N LEU A 420 -4.71 0.93 -65.69
CA LEU A 420 -4.91 0.68 -64.26
C LEU A 420 -3.57 0.46 -63.55
N GLU A 421 -2.64 -0.32 -64.12
CA GLU A 421 -1.32 -0.56 -63.50
C GLU A 421 -0.43 0.70 -63.52
N GLN A 422 -0.52 1.54 -64.55
CA GLN A 422 0.12 2.86 -64.57
C GLN A 422 -0.46 3.77 -63.46
N LEU A 423 -1.79 3.89 -63.39
CA LEU A 423 -2.45 4.73 -62.39
C LEU A 423 -2.22 4.21 -60.96
N LYS A 424 -2.15 2.89 -60.76
CA LYS A 424 -1.82 2.25 -59.48
C LYS A 424 -0.40 2.57 -59.02
N LYS A 425 0.59 2.63 -59.93
CA LYS A 425 1.95 3.09 -59.61
C LYS A 425 1.97 4.56 -59.19
N GLN A 426 1.25 5.42 -59.91
CA GLN A 426 1.10 6.84 -59.55
C GLN A 426 0.38 7.03 -58.20
N ALA A 427 -0.71 6.28 -57.97
CA ALA A 427 -1.45 6.28 -56.70
C ALA A 427 -0.60 5.76 -55.53
N THR A 428 0.30 4.80 -55.75
CA THR A 428 1.23 4.31 -54.72
C THR A 428 2.18 5.43 -54.25
N SER A 429 2.74 6.21 -55.19
CA SER A 429 3.53 7.40 -54.85
C SER A 429 2.70 8.47 -54.14
N THR A 430 1.46 8.68 -54.60
CA THR A 430 0.52 9.68 -54.04
C THR A 430 0.11 9.31 -52.61
N ASN A 431 -0.14 8.03 -52.33
CA ASN A 431 -0.51 7.52 -51.01
C ASN A 431 0.64 7.67 -49.99
N GLY A 432 1.90 7.54 -50.42
CA GLY A 432 3.06 7.84 -49.55
C GLY A 432 3.08 9.30 -49.09
N GLN A 433 2.75 10.23 -50.00
CA GLN A 433 2.62 11.65 -49.68
C GLN A 433 1.40 11.94 -48.80
N ASP A 434 0.24 11.32 -49.06
CA ASP A 434 -0.96 11.45 -48.21
C ASP A 434 -0.70 10.97 -46.76
N VAL A 435 0.01 9.85 -46.57
CA VAL A 435 0.42 9.38 -45.24
C VAL A 435 1.33 10.39 -44.52
N GLN A 436 2.24 11.04 -45.25
CA GLN A 436 3.14 12.06 -44.70
C GLN A 436 2.41 13.38 -44.39
N LEU A 437 1.51 13.83 -45.27
CA LEU A 437 0.65 15.00 -45.04
C LEU A 437 -0.19 14.80 -43.78
N ARG A 438 -0.90 13.66 -43.68
CA ARG A 438 -1.69 13.34 -42.48
C ARG A 438 -0.85 13.20 -41.22
N ALA A 439 0.45 12.89 -41.32
CA ALA A 439 1.35 12.88 -40.16
C ALA A 439 1.62 14.31 -39.67
N LEU A 440 1.93 15.24 -40.58
CA LEU A 440 2.10 16.67 -40.27
C LEU A 440 0.80 17.30 -39.74
N GLU A 441 -0.35 16.95 -40.32
CA GLU A 441 -1.67 17.40 -39.84
C GLU A 441 -1.98 16.89 -38.42
N ARG A 442 -1.62 15.63 -38.10
CA ARG A 442 -1.74 15.08 -36.73
C ARG A 442 -0.79 15.77 -35.75
N GLU A 443 0.44 16.09 -36.16
CA GLU A 443 1.39 16.83 -35.33
C GLU A 443 0.87 18.25 -35.04
N ALA A 444 0.47 19.00 -36.07
CA ALA A 444 -0.13 20.33 -35.92
C ALA A 444 -1.38 20.28 -35.04
N LYS A 445 -2.28 19.29 -35.21
CA LYS A 445 -3.44 19.11 -34.33
C LYS A 445 -3.03 18.81 -32.89
N ALA A 446 -2.10 17.90 -32.64
CA ALA A 446 -1.66 17.59 -31.27
C ALA A 446 -1.09 18.82 -30.55
N GLN A 447 -0.37 19.69 -31.28
CA GLN A 447 0.14 20.94 -30.74
C GLN A 447 -0.96 21.99 -30.51
N ARG A 448 -1.99 22.07 -31.37
CA ARG A 448 -3.19 22.91 -31.12
C ARG A 448 -3.95 22.46 -29.87
N ASP A 449 -4.22 21.16 -29.76
CA ASP A 449 -4.98 20.59 -28.65
C ASP A 449 -4.23 20.81 -27.31
N LEU A 450 -2.89 20.72 -27.34
CA LEU A 450 -2.03 21.07 -26.22
C LEU A 450 -2.10 22.57 -25.88
N LEU A 451 -1.97 23.45 -26.87
CA LEU A 451 -2.08 24.92 -26.72
C LEU A 451 -3.45 25.33 -26.15
N GLU A 452 -4.55 24.73 -26.60
CA GLU A 452 -5.89 24.98 -26.06
C GLU A 452 -5.98 24.57 -24.59
N SER A 453 -5.46 23.39 -24.23
CA SER A 453 -5.44 22.94 -22.83
C SER A 453 -4.61 23.85 -21.92
N TYR A 454 -3.51 24.43 -22.43
CA TYR A 454 -2.68 25.38 -21.68
C TYR A 454 -3.36 26.75 -21.57
N LEU A 455 -4.04 27.22 -22.63
CA LEU A 455 -4.87 28.44 -22.58
C LEU A 455 -6.03 28.31 -21.58
N ALA A 456 -6.63 27.13 -21.45
CA ALA A 456 -7.63 26.85 -20.43
C ALA A 456 -7.03 26.93 -19.00
N LYS A 457 -5.91 26.26 -18.74
CA LYS A 457 -5.20 26.34 -17.44
C LYS A 457 -4.76 27.77 -17.11
N TYR A 458 -4.29 28.55 -18.09
CA TYR A 458 -3.90 29.95 -17.91
C TYR A 458 -5.09 30.86 -17.57
N ARG A 459 -6.24 30.67 -18.22
CA ARG A 459 -7.48 31.39 -17.87
C ARG A 459 -7.91 31.08 -16.43
N GLU A 460 -7.83 29.82 -16.01
CA GLU A 460 -8.16 29.45 -14.62
C GLU A 460 -7.19 30.08 -13.62
N ALA A 461 -5.88 30.03 -13.87
CA ALA A 461 -4.86 30.65 -13.02
C ALA A 461 -5.06 32.17 -12.88
N THR A 462 -5.28 32.87 -14.01
CA THR A 462 -5.56 34.33 -14.04
C THR A 462 -6.85 34.68 -13.28
N THR A 463 -7.88 33.84 -13.41
CA THR A 463 -9.14 34.00 -12.67
C THR A 463 -8.91 33.86 -11.17
N ARG A 464 -8.11 32.87 -10.73
CA ARG A 464 -7.78 32.67 -9.31
C ARG A 464 -6.87 33.76 -8.72
N GLU A 465 -6.01 34.39 -9.54
CA GLU A 465 -5.25 35.58 -9.11
C GLU A 465 -6.17 36.76 -8.81
N THR A 466 -7.19 36.98 -9.65
CA THR A 466 -8.03 38.20 -9.63
C THR A 466 -9.10 38.17 -8.52
N ILE A 467 -9.42 36.99 -7.96
CA ILE A 467 -10.47 36.84 -6.94
C ILE A 467 -9.89 36.99 -5.53
N ASP A 468 -9.90 38.22 -5.00
CA ASP A 468 -9.58 38.53 -3.59
C ASP A 468 -10.56 37.92 -2.56
N GLN A 469 -11.62 37.25 -3.02
CA GLN A 469 -12.64 36.57 -2.23
C GLN A 469 -12.54 35.03 -2.36
N ALA A 470 -11.41 34.50 -2.81
CA ALA A 470 -11.21 33.05 -2.89
C ALA A 470 -11.29 32.45 -1.47
N PRO A 471 -12.21 31.51 -1.19
CA PRO A 471 -12.32 30.93 0.15
C PRO A 471 -10.99 30.26 0.51
N ALA A 472 -10.33 30.78 1.56
CA ALA A 472 -9.12 30.17 2.10
C ALA A 472 -9.39 28.68 2.40
N ASP A 473 -8.38 27.85 2.19
CA ASP A 473 -8.51 26.41 2.48
C ASP A 473 -8.72 26.20 4.00
N GLY A 474 -8.22 27.11 4.83
CA GLY A 474 -8.61 27.22 6.23
C GLY A 474 -9.98 27.89 6.43
N ARG A 475 -10.83 27.33 7.32
CA ARG A 475 -11.91 28.08 7.98
C ARG A 475 -11.81 27.96 9.49
N ILE A 476 -12.11 29.05 10.21
CA ILE A 476 -12.17 29.02 11.68
C ILE A 476 -13.48 28.31 12.10
N ILE A 477 -13.36 27.18 12.81
CA ILE A 477 -14.51 26.48 13.41
C ILE A 477 -14.95 27.19 14.69
N SER A 478 -13.97 27.54 15.53
CA SER A 478 -14.19 28.18 16.83
C SER A 478 -13.18 29.30 17.00
N ARG A 479 -13.69 30.52 17.19
CA ARG A 479 -12.89 31.66 17.62
C ARG A 479 -12.54 31.53 19.10
N ALA A 480 -11.40 32.08 19.50
CA ALA A 480 -10.95 31.99 20.87
C ALA A 480 -11.80 32.84 21.81
N ILE A 481 -12.26 32.22 22.89
CA ILE A 481 -13.04 32.86 23.96
C ILE A 481 -12.13 33.29 25.11
N VAL A 482 -12.55 34.32 25.85
CA VAL A 482 -11.89 34.75 27.10
C VAL A 482 -12.04 33.64 28.14
N SER A 483 -10.92 33.17 28.68
CA SER A 483 -10.92 32.10 29.69
C SER A 483 -10.93 32.68 31.10
N ASN A 484 -11.96 32.34 31.87
CA ASN A 484 -12.14 32.81 33.25
C ASN A 484 -11.40 31.94 34.29
N THR A 485 -10.67 30.90 33.87
CA THR A 485 -9.93 30.00 34.76
C THR A 485 -8.42 30.05 34.48
N PRO A 486 -7.57 30.17 35.52
CA PRO A 486 -6.12 30.17 35.33
C PRO A 486 -5.63 28.75 35.00
N ALA A 487 -4.91 28.60 33.88
CA ALA A 487 -4.36 27.33 33.43
C ALA A 487 -3.06 26.95 34.19
N TYR A 488 -2.34 27.96 34.68
CA TYR A 488 -1.11 27.81 35.48
C TYR A 488 -1.07 28.88 36.58
N PRO A 489 -0.57 28.57 37.80
CA PRO A 489 -0.10 27.26 38.27
C PRO A 489 -1.24 26.32 38.71
N LYS A 490 -1.11 25.02 38.41
CA LYS A 490 -2.05 23.98 38.88
C LYS A 490 -1.87 23.73 40.38
N LYS A 491 -2.55 24.53 41.21
CA LYS A 491 -2.27 24.65 42.66
C LYS A 491 -2.26 23.31 43.41
N LEU A 492 -3.30 22.49 43.22
CA LEU A 492 -3.47 21.23 43.96
C LEU A 492 -2.38 20.18 43.60
N PRO A 493 -2.12 19.83 42.32
CA PRO A 493 -1.03 18.91 41.97
C PRO A 493 0.36 19.35 42.46
N ILE A 494 0.70 20.63 42.36
CA ILE A 494 2.04 21.13 42.74
C ILE A 494 2.26 20.98 44.25
N VAL A 495 1.28 21.38 45.06
CA VAL A 495 1.35 21.24 46.53
C VAL A 495 1.37 19.76 46.93
N LEU A 496 0.58 18.91 46.27
CA LEU A 496 0.54 17.47 46.55
C LEU A 496 1.88 16.78 46.23
N ILE A 497 2.49 17.08 45.08
CA ILE A 497 3.77 16.48 44.68
C ILE A 497 4.90 16.97 45.59
N ALA A 498 4.97 18.26 45.89
CA ALA A 498 6.01 18.82 46.77
C ALA A 498 5.96 18.23 48.19
N THR A 499 4.74 18.06 48.73
CA THR A 499 4.56 17.48 50.07
C THR A 499 4.82 15.97 50.10
N LEU A 500 4.34 15.22 49.10
CA LEU A 500 4.57 13.78 49.00
C LEU A 500 6.06 13.45 48.77
N ALA A 501 6.75 14.21 47.90
CA ALA A 501 8.19 14.06 47.71
C ALA A 501 8.97 14.34 49.01
N THR A 502 8.62 15.41 49.73
CA THR A 502 9.22 15.72 51.04
C THR A 502 8.95 14.61 52.07
N LEU A 503 7.75 14.01 52.05
CA LEU A 503 7.37 12.91 52.94
C LEU A 503 8.19 11.65 52.66
N ILE A 504 8.32 11.26 51.39
CA ILE A 504 9.09 10.10 50.97
C ILE A 504 10.58 10.29 51.29
N LEU A 505 11.15 11.46 51.00
CA LEU A 505 12.55 11.76 51.31
C LEU A 505 12.82 11.79 52.83
N SER A 506 11.92 12.38 53.63
CA SER A 506 12.07 12.43 55.09
C SER A 506 11.94 11.04 55.74
N ALA A 507 10.99 10.22 55.27
CA ALA A 507 10.80 8.86 55.76
C ALA A 507 11.95 7.94 55.33
N GLY A 508 12.39 8.03 54.06
CA GLY A 508 13.51 7.27 53.51
C GLY A 508 14.82 7.57 54.23
N GLY A 509 15.18 8.85 54.38
CA GLY A 509 16.39 9.26 55.09
C GLY A 509 16.44 8.77 56.55
N ILE A 510 15.29 8.71 57.23
CA ILE A 510 15.19 8.14 58.59
C ILE A 510 15.30 6.61 58.59
N ALA A 511 14.72 5.92 57.62
CA ALA A 511 14.85 4.47 57.50
C ALA A 511 16.30 4.04 57.20
N THR A 512 16.94 4.66 56.20
CA THR A 512 18.36 4.46 55.87
C THR A 512 19.26 4.80 57.06
N GLY A 513 18.97 5.90 57.76
CA GLY A 513 19.72 6.32 58.95
C GLY A 513 19.59 5.39 60.17
N GLU A 514 18.57 4.53 60.22
CA GLU A 514 18.45 3.50 61.26
C GLU A 514 19.11 2.18 60.83
N LEU A 515 19.02 1.80 59.55
CA LEU A 515 19.73 0.64 58.98
C LEU A 515 21.26 0.80 59.10
N LEU A 516 21.77 2.01 58.88
CA LEU A 516 23.19 2.36 59.10
C LEU A 516 23.61 2.37 60.59
N ARG A 517 22.66 2.32 61.53
CA ARG A 517 22.94 2.19 62.98
C ARG A 517 22.92 0.75 63.48
N MET A 518 22.25 -0.16 62.77
CA MET A 518 22.23 -1.60 63.09
C MET A 518 23.54 -2.32 62.70
N THR A 519 24.42 -1.67 61.95
CA THR A 519 25.61 -2.26 61.32
C THR A 519 26.95 -1.91 62.00
N GLN A 520 26.93 -1.34 63.22
CA GLN A 520 28.16 -1.08 63.99
C GLN A 520 28.49 -2.24 64.96
N PRO A 521 29.71 -2.84 64.90
CA PRO A 521 30.13 -3.88 65.83
C PRO A 521 30.45 -3.32 67.22
N ARG A 522 30.14 -4.08 68.27
CA ARG A 522 30.58 -3.80 69.66
C ARG A 522 31.83 -4.59 69.99
N GLY A 523 32.87 -3.91 70.47
CA GLY A 523 34.08 -4.53 71.00
C GLY A 523 33.84 -5.23 72.35
N VAL A 524 34.74 -6.16 72.67
CA VAL A 524 34.84 -6.85 73.97
C VAL A 524 36.25 -6.61 74.50
N GLU A 525 36.38 -6.27 75.77
CA GLU A 525 37.68 -6.00 76.41
C GLU A 525 37.82 -6.78 77.72
N THR A 526 39.06 -6.96 78.17
CA THR A 526 39.51 -8.03 79.08
C THR A 526 39.47 -7.70 80.57
N ALA A 527 39.43 -8.74 81.41
CA ALA A 527 39.89 -8.71 82.80
C ALA A 527 40.90 -9.86 83.03
N VAL A 528 41.84 -9.67 83.97
CA VAL A 528 43.06 -10.48 84.17
C VAL A 528 43.22 -10.84 85.66
N LEU A 529 43.96 -11.92 85.95
CA LEU A 529 44.79 -12.24 87.16
C LEU A 529 44.70 -13.75 87.48
N ALA A 530 45.69 -14.46 88.06
CA ALA A 530 47.17 -14.37 88.01
C ALA A 530 47.80 -15.54 88.81
N THR A 531 48.91 -16.13 88.37
CA THR A 531 49.92 -16.84 89.22
C THR A 531 51.19 -17.16 88.40
N GLU A 532 52.28 -17.56 89.07
CA GLU A 532 53.68 -17.37 88.60
C GLU A 532 54.55 -18.69 88.61
N PRO A 533 55.88 -18.71 88.32
CA PRO A 533 56.46 -19.67 87.36
C PRO A 533 57.59 -20.60 87.93
N PRO A 534 58.80 -20.68 87.32
CA PRO A 534 59.33 -21.58 86.27
C PRO A 534 60.17 -22.76 86.89
N PRO A 535 61.18 -23.46 86.26
CA PRO A 535 61.79 -23.42 84.91
C PRO A 535 62.16 -24.82 84.29
N ALA A 536 63.15 -24.82 83.36
CA ALA A 536 64.09 -25.91 83.00
C ALA A 536 63.72 -26.94 81.88
N PRO A 537 64.72 -27.50 81.12
CA PRO A 537 64.57 -27.61 79.64
C PRO A 537 65.18 -28.86 78.92
N ILE A 538 65.16 -28.82 77.56
CA ILE A 538 65.98 -29.57 76.57
C ILE A 538 65.46 -30.95 76.07
N ALA A 539 65.73 -31.22 74.77
CA ALA A 539 65.75 -32.49 74.00
C ALA A 539 64.43 -33.10 73.48
N ALA A 540 64.41 -33.94 72.43
CA ALA A 540 65.18 -34.04 71.15
C ALA A 540 64.65 -35.23 70.30
N ALA A 541 64.99 -35.25 68.99
CA ALA A 541 64.92 -36.39 68.05
C ALA A 541 63.54 -36.85 67.50
N ALA A 542 63.59 -37.48 66.31
CA ALA A 542 62.49 -38.07 65.52
C ALA A 542 62.76 -39.58 65.27
N PRO A 543 61.88 -40.34 64.57
CA PRO A 543 61.86 -40.38 63.08
C PRO A 543 60.43 -40.34 62.45
N VAL A 544 60.17 -39.87 61.22
CA VAL A 544 60.39 -40.48 59.86
C VAL A 544 59.80 -41.90 59.75
N PHE A 545 58.96 -42.34 58.78
CA PHE A 545 58.64 -41.97 57.37
C PHE A 545 57.14 -41.52 57.22
N ALA A 546 56.38 -41.50 56.09
CA ALA A 546 56.52 -41.98 54.70
C ALA A 546 55.61 -41.20 53.69
N THR A 547 55.60 -41.57 52.39
CA THR A 547 54.91 -40.85 51.28
C THR A 547 54.46 -41.75 50.11
N THR A 548 53.37 -41.42 49.40
CA THR A 548 53.23 -41.42 47.90
C THR A 548 51.82 -40.96 47.43
N THR A 549 51.54 -40.87 46.12
CA THR A 549 50.47 -40.01 45.54
C THR A 549 49.54 -40.78 44.52
N PRO A 550 48.87 -40.22 43.45
CA PRO A 550 47.43 -40.50 43.20
C PRO A 550 47.08 -41.29 41.90
N ALA A 551 45.81 -41.70 41.73
CA ALA A 551 45.26 -42.25 40.47
C ALA A 551 43.72 -42.10 40.29
N ALA A 552 43.22 -42.42 39.09
CA ALA A 552 41.89 -42.15 38.51
C ALA A 552 40.79 -43.23 38.79
N PRO A 553 39.50 -43.02 38.42
CA PRO A 553 38.40 -43.96 38.68
C PRO A 553 38.11 -45.00 37.54
N PRO A 554 37.36 -46.10 37.81
CA PRO A 554 36.98 -47.13 36.83
C PRO A 554 35.49 -47.08 36.33
N PRO A 555 35.11 -47.82 35.25
CA PRO A 555 33.91 -47.52 34.42
C PRO A 555 33.01 -48.73 34.01
N MET A 556 32.15 -48.53 32.98
CA MET A 556 31.39 -49.50 32.13
C MET A 556 29.98 -49.95 32.61
N PRO A 557 29.09 -50.50 31.73
CA PRO A 557 29.18 -50.71 30.26
C PRO A 557 28.07 -49.99 29.41
N PRO A 558 28.14 -50.02 28.05
CA PRO A 558 27.25 -49.25 27.17
C PRO A 558 26.11 -50.05 26.50
N VAL A 559 25.14 -49.31 25.94
CA VAL A 559 24.23 -49.76 24.86
C VAL A 559 24.61 -49.03 23.56
N ARG A 560 24.41 -49.68 22.41
CA ARG A 560 24.91 -49.27 21.09
C ARG A 560 23.91 -48.42 20.28
N GLU A 561 24.49 -47.66 19.35
CA GLU A 561 24.02 -47.36 17.97
C GLU A 561 22.49 -47.16 17.79
N SER A 562 22.01 -45.98 17.41
CA SER A 562 22.47 -45.25 16.22
C SER A 562 21.88 -43.83 16.17
N LEU A 563 22.67 -42.85 15.70
CA LEU A 563 22.27 -41.48 15.28
C LEU A 563 23.55 -40.73 14.84
N VAL A 564 23.96 -40.89 13.58
CA VAL A 564 25.23 -40.32 13.04
C VAL A 564 25.01 -39.35 11.87
N GLU A 565 23.76 -39.17 11.41
CA GLU A 565 23.44 -38.25 10.29
C GLU A 565 22.89 -36.88 10.72
N THR A 566 22.28 -36.76 11.91
CA THR A 566 21.46 -35.60 12.30
C THR A 566 22.22 -34.36 12.77
N SER A 567 23.48 -34.47 13.23
CA SER A 567 24.23 -33.27 13.70
C SER A 567 24.68 -32.37 12.55
N SER A 568 24.96 -32.94 11.37
CA SER A 568 25.55 -32.20 10.24
C SER A 568 24.70 -31.01 9.77
N ALA A 569 23.38 -31.21 9.62
CA ALA A 569 22.46 -30.18 9.14
C ALA A 569 22.22 -29.06 10.17
N THR A 570 22.34 -29.35 11.47
CA THR A 570 22.12 -28.37 12.54
C THR A 570 23.36 -27.51 12.78
N ASP A 571 24.56 -28.06 12.68
CA ASP A 571 25.82 -27.31 12.75
C ASP A 571 26.02 -26.36 11.53
N ASP A 572 25.66 -26.82 10.32
CA ASP A 572 25.67 -25.98 9.11
C ASP A 572 24.68 -24.79 9.20
N LEU A 573 23.58 -24.91 9.96
CA LEU A 573 22.63 -23.82 10.21
C LEU A 573 23.06 -22.89 11.36
N GLU A 574 23.71 -23.40 12.39
CA GLU A 574 24.28 -22.55 13.47
C GLU A 574 25.40 -21.66 12.93
N THR A 575 26.30 -22.22 12.13
CA THR A 575 27.39 -21.46 11.48
C THR A 575 26.86 -20.45 10.46
N LEU A 576 25.74 -20.76 9.77
CA LEU A 576 25.04 -19.79 8.93
C LEU A 576 24.44 -18.64 9.75
N ALA A 577 23.74 -18.95 10.85
CA ALA A 577 23.15 -17.93 11.73
C ALA A 577 24.23 -16.98 12.29
N GLN A 578 25.34 -17.52 12.78
CA GLN A 578 26.45 -16.73 13.33
C GLN A 578 27.10 -15.83 12.28
N ARG A 579 27.24 -16.30 11.03
CA ARG A 579 27.76 -15.50 9.91
C ARG A 579 26.79 -14.39 9.49
N LEU A 580 25.48 -14.66 9.47
CA LEU A 580 24.44 -13.66 9.14
C LEU A 580 24.33 -12.57 10.22
N HIS A 581 24.44 -12.93 11.49
CA HIS A 581 24.53 -11.96 12.60
C HIS A 581 25.77 -11.05 12.44
N GLY A 582 26.93 -11.64 12.12
CA GLY A 582 28.17 -10.90 11.85
C GLY A 582 28.14 -9.99 10.61
N ALA A 583 27.18 -10.16 9.71
CA ALA A 583 27.01 -9.32 8.51
C ALA A 583 26.18 -8.05 8.76
N GLY A 584 25.51 -7.93 9.92
CA GLY A 584 24.75 -6.74 10.31
C GLY A 584 23.71 -6.30 9.28
N ASP A 585 23.69 -5.01 8.93
CA ASP A 585 22.72 -4.42 8.00
C ASP A 585 22.68 -5.09 6.62
N ALA A 586 23.79 -5.69 6.16
CA ALA A 586 23.83 -6.42 4.89
C ALA A 586 23.00 -7.72 4.90
N ALA A 587 22.60 -8.21 6.08
CA ALA A 587 21.78 -9.40 6.28
C ALA A 587 20.41 -9.08 6.94
N ARG A 588 19.98 -7.81 6.92
CA ARG A 588 18.71 -7.35 7.53
C ARG A 588 17.46 -7.94 6.85
N LYS A 589 17.53 -8.26 5.54
CA LYS A 589 16.47 -8.92 4.77
C LYS A 589 16.98 -10.25 4.20
N LEU A 590 16.29 -11.34 4.52
CA LEU A 590 16.68 -12.70 4.13
C LEU A 590 15.50 -13.40 3.46
N ALA A 591 15.70 -13.97 2.27
CA ALA A 591 14.71 -14.76 1.56
C ALA A 591 15.11 -16.24 1.57
N VAL A 592 14.29 -17.09 2.19
CA VAL A 592 14.49 -18.54 2.19
C VAL A 592 13.72 -19.13 1.00
N LEU A 593 14.44 -19.87 0.16
CA LEU A 593 13.99 -20.39 -1.13
C LEU A 593 14.32 -21.88 -1.20
N GLY A 594 13.51 -22.70 -1.88
CA GLY A 594 13.86 -24.10 -2.12
C GLY A 594 13.44 -24.62 -3.48
N THR A 595 14.15 -25.64 -3.94
CA THR A 595 13.91 -26.29 -5.25
C THR A 595 13.18 -27.62 -5.12
N GLY A 596 12.38 -27.80 -4.07
CA GLY A 596 11.80 -29.08 -3.67
C GLY A 596 10.65 -28.91 -2.66
N ASP A 597 10.57 -29.83 -1.69
CA ASP A 597 9.52 -29.88 -0.68
C ASP A 597 9.45 -28.58 0.17
N THR A 598 8.27 -27.94 0.17
CA THR A 598 8.01 -26.69 0.90
C THR A 598 8.12 -26.86 2.41
N ASP A 599 7.77 -28.02 2.98
CA ASP A 599 7.86 -28.23 4.42
C ASP A 599 9.33 -28.25 4.88
N ALA A 600 10.26 -28.71 4.04
CA ALA A 600 11.69 -28.64 4.30
C ALA A 600 12.26 -27.20 4.16
N VAL A 601 11.67 -26.37 3.29
CA VAL A 601 12.00 -24.93 3.21
C VAL A 601 11.54 -24.23 4.49
N THR A 602 10.28 -24.41 4.88
CA THR A 602 9.72 -23.87 6.13
C THR A 602 10.49 -24.36 7.36
N ALA A 603 10.84 -25.64 7.43
CA ALA A 603 11.62 -26.16 8.57
C ALA A 603 13.01 -25.55 8.66
N THR A 604 13.67 -25.34 7.52
CA THR A 604 14.96 -24.65 7.47
C THR A 604 14.81 -23.18 7.85
N ALA A 605 13.77 -22.49 7.36
CA ALA A 605 13.48 -21.10 7.68
C ALA A 605 13.17 -20.88 9.16
N LEU A 606 12.30 -21.70 9.76
CA LEU A 606 11.95 -21.63 11.18
C LEU A 606 13.14 -21.97 12.09
N THR A 607 13.95 -22.97 11.72
CA THR A 607 15.15 -23.33 12.48
C THR A 607 16.17 -22.19 12.46
N LEU A 608 16.47 -21.62 11.29
CA LEU A 608 17.37 -20.48 11.15
C LEU A 608 16.85 -19.24 11.90
N ALA A 609 15.55 -18.95 11.80
CA ALA A 609 14.89 -17.86 12.52
C ALA A 609 15.03 -18.01 14.04
N ARG A 610 14.83 -19.22 14.58
CA ARG A 610 14.98 -19.53 16.01
C ARG A 610 16.41 -19.42 16.52
N ARG A 611 17.43 -19.71 15.68
CA ARG A 611 18.85 -19.48 16.04
C ARG A 611 19.17 -17.99 16.06
N LEU A 612 18.81 -17.23 15.02
CA LEU A 612 19.02 -15.78 14.96
C LEU A 612 18.26 -15.02 16.07
N ALA A 613 17.09 -15.52 16.51
CA ALA A 613 16.27 -14.89 17.55
C ALA A 613 16.88 -14.94 18.97
N ARG A 614 17.98 -15.67 19.18
CA ARG A 614 18.71 -15.71 20.46
C ARG A 614 19.36 -14.36 20.79
N ASP A 615 19.99 -13.75 19.78
CA ASP A 615 20.87 -12.58 19.94
C ASP A 615 20.35 -11.32 19.22
N ALA A 616 19.26 -11.42 18.44
CA ALA A 616 18.69 -10.34 17.64
C ALA A 616 17.15 -10.38 17.60
N LYS A 617 16.50 -9.24 17.29
CA LYS A 617 15.04 -9.19 17.06
C LYS A 617 14.73 -9.69 15.66
N VAL A 618 14.18 -10.89 15.58
CA VAL A 618 13.83 -11.54 14.31
C VAL A 618 12.31 -11.60 14.13
N VAL A 619 11.85 -11.37 12.90
CA VAL A 619 10.52 -11.76 12.45
C VAL A 619 10.64 -12.72 11.26
N LEU A 620 9.88 -13.82 11.30
CA LEU A 620 9.70 -14.75 10.19
C LEU A 620 8.31 -14.54 9.57
N ILE A 621 8.27 -14.35 8.25
CA ILE A 621 7.07 -14.03 7.47
C ILE A 621 6.81 -15.17 6.48
N ASP A 622 5.64 -15.80 6.62
CA ASP A 622 5.12 -16.82 5.73
C ASP A 622 4.56 -16.18 4.44
N LEU A 623 5.26 -16.36 3.32
CA LEU A 623 4.77 -16.09 1.96
C LEU A 623 4.44 -17.39 1.20
N SER A 624 4.55 -18.54 1.88
CA SER A 624 4.23 -19.86 1.35
C SER A 624 2.72 -20.11 1.36
N GLU A 625 2.28 -21.24 0.83
CA GLU A 625 0.87 -21.65 0.99
C GLU A 625 0.62 -22.07 2.44
N SER A 626 -0.40 -21.47 3.06
CA SER A 626 -0.37 -21.12 4.49
C SER A 626 0.10 -22.24 5.42
N SER A 627 1.35 -22.16 5.89
CA SER A 627 2.03 -23.34 6.43
C SER A 627 1.41 -23.81 7.75
N ALA A 628 1.05 -25.09 7.80
CA ALA A 628 0.60 -25.74 9.03
C ALA A 628 1.68 -25.72 10.12
N MET A 629 2.97 -25.71 9.73
CA MET A 629 4.09 -25.76 10.66
C MET A 629 4.33 -24.43 11.37
N LEU A 630 4.26 -23.29 10.66
CA LEU A 630 4.26 -21.95 11.28
C LEU A 630 3.05 -21.76 12.21
N LYS A 631 1.87 -22.26 11.83
CA LYS A 631 0.67 -22.19 12.67
C LYS A 631 0.79 -23.05 13.94
N ALA A 632 1.46 -24.21 13.87
CA ALA A 632 1.76 -25.03 15.04
C ALA A 632 2.81 -24.40 15.97
N ALA A 633 3.79 -23.68 15.41
CA ALA A 633 4.81 -22.94 16.15
C ALA A 633 4.26 -21.67 16.82
N SER A 634 3.26 -21.01 16.23
CA SER A 634 2.63 -19.78 16.75
C SER A 634 1.94 -19.98 18.10
N ALA A 635 2.20 -19.07 19.04
CA ALA A 635 1.47 -18.97 20.31
C ALA A 635 -0.04 -18.88 20.08
N ASP A 636 -0.48 -18.10 19.09
CA ASP A 636 -1.86 -18.03 18.60
C ASP A 636 -1.96 -18.58 17.16
N PRO A 637 -2.46 -19.81 16.95
CA PRO A 637 -2.69 -20.38 15.62
C PRO A 637 -3.93 -19.84 14.87
N ALA A 638 -4.78 -19.04 15.52
CA ALA A 638 -6.04 -18.52 14.99
C ALA A 638 -6.01 -17.02 14.65
N ALA A 639 -4.89 -16.36 14.95
CA ALA A 639 -4.58 -14.99 14.58
C ALA A 639 -4.76 -14.75 13.05
N PRO A 640 -5.20 -13.54 12.64
CA PRO A 640 -5.17 -13.15 11.23
C PRO A 640 -3.72 -13.10 10.71
N GLY A 641 -3.55 -13.26 9.40
CA GLY A 641 -2.24 -13.20 8.76
C GLY A 641 -2.07 -12.04 7.80
N LEU A 642 -1.13 -12.24 6.87
CA LEU A 642 -0.71 -11.27 5.88
C LEU A 642 -1.83 -10.91 4.89
N ALA A 643 -2.68 -11.87 4.50
CA ALA A 643 -3.84 -11.64 3.65
C ALA A 643 -4.84 -10.65 4.27
N GLU A 644 -5.21 -10.85 5.53
CA GLU A 644 -6.10 -9.95 6.27
C GLU A 644 -5.49 -8.55 6.47
N LEU A 645 -4.15 -8.45 6.63
CA LEU A 645 -3.42 -7.19 6.65
C LEU A 645 -3.47 -6.47 5.29
N MET A 646 -3.36 -7.20 4.18
CA MET A 646 -3.42 -6.62 2.84
C MET A 646 -4.82 -6.10 2.50
N LEU A 647 -5.88 -6.78 2.96
CA LEU A 647 -7.27 -6.30 2.85
C LEU A 647 -7.52 -5.08 3.77
N GLY A 648 -6.89 -5.05 4.95
CA GLY A 648 -7.09 -4.04 5.99
C GLY A 648 -8.10 -4.47 7.07
N GLU A 649 -8.42 -5.76 7.14
CA GLU A 649 -9.28 -6.35 8.18
C GLU A 649 -8.52 -6.58 9.50
N ALA A 650 -7.20 -6.65 9.43
CA ALA A 650 -6.31 -6.80 10.59
C ALA A 650 -5.20 -5.74 10.61
N THR A 651 -4.66 -5.47 11.80
CA THR A 651 -3.54 -4.56 12.03
C THR A 651 -2.26 -5.32 12.39
N PHE A 652 -1.08 -4.70 12.24
CA PHE A 652 0.22 -5.31 12.59
C PHE A 652 0.23 -5.93 14.00
N GLY A 653 -0.39 -5.29 14.99
CA GLY A 653 -0.47 -5.79 16.38
C GLY A 653 -1.39 -7.00 16.59
N GLN A 654 -2.15 -7.41 15.56
CA GLN A 654 -2.99 -8.61 15.56
C GLN A 654 -2.40 -9.73 14.67
N VAL A 655 -1.48 -9.37 13.76
CA VAL A 655 -0.91 -10.26 12.72
C VAL A 655 0.49 -10.76 13.10
N ILE A 656 1.20 -10.03 13.95
CA ILE A 656 2.49 -10.45 14.52
C ILE A 656 2.22 -11.26 15.80
N THR A 657 2.46 -12.57 15.74
CA THR A 657 2.42 -13.47 16.90
C THR A 657 3.84 -13.78 17.40
N ARG A 658 3.97 -14.62 18.44
CA ARG A 658 5.25 -15.14 18.94
C ARG A 658 5.37 -16.63 18.70
N ASP A 659 6.59 -17.11 18.52
CA ASP A 659 6.90 -18.54 18.62
C ASP A 659 6.64 -19.07 20.04
N ARG A 660 6.28 -20.35 20.16
CA ARG A 660 6.02 -21.02 21.45
C ARG A 660 7.28 -21.34 22.25
N SER A 661 8.44 -21.38 21.60
CA SER A 661 9.72 -21.84 22.16
C SER A 661 10.82 -20.78 22.23
N THR A 662 10.65 -19.62 21.60
CA THR A 662 11.68 -18.58 21.48
C THR A 662 11.09 -17.17 21.47
N SER A 663 11.97 -16.18 21.55
CA SER A 663 11.74 -14.75 21.32
C SER A 663 11.29 -14.38 19.90
N LEU A 664 11.33 -15.32 18.94
CA LEU A 664 10.99 -15.09 17.54
C LEU A 664 9.55 -14.58 17.38
N HIS A 665 9.38 -13.53 16.57
CA HIS A 665 8.07 -13.09 16.12
C HIS A 665 7.70 -13.77 14.79
N LEU A 666 6.43 -14.12 14.62
CA LEU A 666 5.91 -14.83 13.45
C LEU A 666 4.79 -14.03 12.79
N VAL A 667 4.72 -14.08 11.46
CA VAL A 667 3.60 -13.57 10.65
C VAL A 667 3.17 -14.68 9.71
N SER A 668 1.95 -15.20 9.86
CA SER A 668 1.41 -16.24 8.98
C SER A 668 0.84 -15.65 7.67
N ALA A 669 0.75 -16.44 6.60
CA ALA A 669 0.21 -15.96 5.32
C ALA A 669 -1.28 -15.53 5.42
N GLY A 670 -2.05 -16.17 6.32
CA GLY A 670 -3.47 -15.94 6.52
C GLY A 670 -4.23 -17.22 6.91
N ARG A 671 -5.55 -17.09 7.10
CA ARG A 671 -6.45 -18.25 7.24
C ARG A 671 -6.50 -19.06 5.92
N PRO A 672 -6.74 -20.39 5.97
CA PRO A 672 -6.86 -21.18 4.75
C PRO A 672 -8.03 -20.70 3.88
N GLY A 673 -7.80 -20.56 2.58
CA GLY A 673 -8.81 -20.14 1.60
C GLY A 673 -8.72 -18.68 1.10
N PHE A 674 -7.73 -17.89 1.51
CA PHE A 674 -7.49 -16.56 0.95
C PHE A 674 -6.77 -16.60 -0.42
N ASP A 675 -7.02 -15.58 -1.24
CA ASP A 675 -6.40 -15.44 -2.56
C ASP A 675 -4.92 -15.00 -2.46
N ARG A 676 -4.01 -15.82 -2.98
CA ARG A 676 -2.57 -15.55 -3.04
C ARG A 676 -2.21 -14.33 -3.92
N ASN A 677 -3.10 -13.89 -4.82
CA ASN A 677 -2.92 -12.63 -5.57
C ASN A 677 -2.75 -11.40 -4.64
N LEU A 678 -3.28 -11.45 -3.40
CA LEU A 678 -3.10 -10.38 -2.41
C LEU A 678 -1.62 -10.15 -2.05
N LEU A 679 -0.75 -11.16 -2.21
CA LEU A 679 0.70 -11.06 -2.00
C LEU A 679 1.41 -10.26 -3.10
N GLN A 680 0.75 -10.01 -4.24
CA GLN A 680 1.27 -9.12 -5.29
C GLN A 680 0.87 -7.64 -5.06
N SER A 681 0.19 -7.33 -3.94
CA SER A 681 -0.23 -5.97 -3.60
C SER A 681 0.96 -5.06 -3.23
N PRO A 682 1.03 -3.81 -3.73
CA PRO A 682 2.03 -2.83 -3.28
C PRO A 682 1.99 -2.55 -1.77
N ARG A 683 0.88 -2.85 -1.09
CA ARG A 683 0.78 -2.79 0.38
C ARG A 683 1.77 -3.74 1.08
N LEU A 684 2.15 -4.85 0.45
CA LEU A 684 3.10 -5.79 1.03
C LEU A 684 4.51 -5.20 1.08
N ILE A 685 4.94 -4.51 0.03
CA ILE A 685 6.24 -3.83 -0.01
C ILE A 685 6.31 -2.77 1.11
N LEU A 686 5.23 -2.00 1.32
CA LEU A 686 5.13 -1.05 2.43
C LEU A 686 5.18 -1.73 3.80
N ALA A 687 4.52 -2.89 3.95
CA ALA A 687 4.54 -3.66 5.20
C ALA A 687 5.92 -4.24 5.52
N LEU A 688 6.62 -4.82 4.53
CA LEU A 688 8.00 -5.30 4.69
C LEU A 688 8.95 -4.13 5.03
N ASN A 689 8.82 -2.99 4.35
CA ASN A 689 9.62 -1.80 4.64
C ASN A 689 9.35 -1.21 6.05
N ALA A 690 8.15 -1.40 6.60
CA ALA A 690 7.86 -1.04 7.99
C ALA A 690 8.52 -2.01 8.99
N LEU A 691 8.49 -3.32 8.70
CA LEU A 691 9.12 -4.34 9.55
C LEU A 691 10.66 -4.22 9.54
N LEU A 692 11.27 -3.94 8.38
CA LEU A 692 12.72 -3.71 8.24
C LEU A 692 13.25 -2.48 9.04
N ARG A 693 12.36 -1.60 9.54
CA ARG A 693 12.72 -0.50 10.45
C ARG A 693 12.66 -0.88 11.93
N VAL A 694 12.08 -2.03 12.28
CA VAL A 694 11.76 -2.43 13.67
C VAL A 694 12.51 -3.70 14.10
N TYR A 695 12.78 -4.60 13.15
CA TYR A 695 13.50 -5.85 13.36
C TYR A 695 14.93 -5.77 12.81
N ASP A 696 15.83 -6.49 13.46
CA ASP A 696 17.24 -6.57 13.11
C ASP A 696 17.44 -7.55 11.93
N HIS A 697 16.61 -8.62 11.88
CA HIS A 697 16.47 -9.48 10.71
C HIS A 697 14.99 -9.76 10.38
N VAL A 698 14.64 -9.66 9.10
CA VAL A 698 13.35 -10.05 8.53
C VAL A 698 13.58 -11.24 7.60
N LEU A 699 13.11 -12.42 7.99
CA LEU A 699 13.14 -13.63 7.17
C LEU A 699 11.81 -13.77 6.42
N LEU A 700 11.89 -14.03 5.13
CA LEU A 700 10.77 -14.36 4.25
C LEU A 700 10.86 -15.84 3.90
N ASP A 701 9.90 -16.66 4.32
CA ASP A 701 9.71 -18.00 3.78
C ASP A 701 8.92 -17.88 2.48
N ALA A 702 9.61 -18.03 1.35
CA ALA A 702 9.02 -17.91 0.01
C ALA A 702 8.78 -19.28 -0.66
N GLY A 703 9.02 -20.40 0.04
CA GLY A 703 8.85 -21.75 -0.51
C GLY A 703 9.60 -21.95 -1.82
N THR A 704 8.88 -22.33 -2.88
CA THR A 704 9.41 -22.49 -4.25
C THR A 704 9.38 -21.20 -5.09
N ALA A 705 8.85 -20.09 -4.55
CA ALA A 705 8.85 -18.73 -5.09
C ALA A 705 8.26 -18.48 -6.50
N ALA A 706 7.73 -19.50 -7.19
CA ALA A 706 7.28 -19.40 -8.58
C ALA A 706 6.16 -18.36 -8.83
N ASP A 707 5.35 -18.05 -7.81
CA ASP A 707 4.16 -17.19 -7.92
C ASP A 707 4.40 -15.74 -7.43
N LEU A 708 5.60 -15.43 -6.92
CA LEU A 708 5.92 -14.18 -6.24
C LEU A 708 6.71 -13.20 -7.13
N PRO A 709 6.48 -11.87 -7.02
CA PRO A 709 7.23 -10.90 -7.80
C PRO A 709 8.73 -10.92 -7.45
N ALA A 710 9.60 -11.03 -8.45
CA ALA A 710 11.05 -11.12 -8.24
C ALA A 710 11.62 -9.91 -7.46
N GLU A 711 11.12 -8.70 -7.71
CA GLU A 711 11.50 -7.46 -7.02
C GLU A 711 11.21 -7.52 -5.50
N LEU A 712 10.07 -8.11 -5.11
CA LEU A 712 9.69 -8.29 -3.70
C LEU A 712 10.74 -9.12 -2.94
N LEU A 713 11.25 -10.17 -3.58
CA LEU A 713 12.22 -11.09 -2.98
C LEU A 713 13.65 -10.53 -3.03
N THR A 714 14.10 -10.05 -4.19
CA THR A 714 15.50 -9.69 -4.46
C THR A 714 15.95 -8.39 -3.81
N ALA A 715 15.12 -7.34 -3.80
CA ALA A 715 15.54 -5.99 -3.46
C ALA A 715 16.17 -5.92 -2.04
N GLN A 716 17.48 -5.64 -1.99
CA GLN A 716 18.30 -5.58 -0.76
C GLN A 716 18.25 -6.85 0.12
N ALA A 717 17.99 -8.03 -0.47
CA ALA A 717 17.96 -9.30 0.25
C ALA A 717 19.22 -10.14 0.03
N GLN A 718 19.50 -11.06 0.96
CA GLN A 718 20.30 -12.25 0.68
C GLN A 718 19.37 -13.46 0.50
N ALA A 719 19.72 -14.37 -0.42
CA ALA A 719 19.04 -15.64 -0.62
C ALA A 719 19.69 -16.76 0.22
N VAL A 720 18.86 -17.52 0.95
CA VAL A 720 19.22 -18.78 1.60
C VAL A 720 18.48 -19.90 0.85
N VAL A 721 19.24 -20.75 0.14
CA VAL A 721 18.69 -21.76 -0.76
C VAL A 721 18.74 -23.15 -0.12
N VAL A 722 17.60 -23.82 -0.12
CA VAL A 722 17.39 -25.20 0.34
C VAL A 722 17.35 -26.12 -0.89
N PRO A 723 18.42 -26.86 -1.19
CA PRO A 723 18.48 -27.70 -2.39
C PRO A 723 17.62 -28.95 -2.27
N ALA A 724 17.07 -29.40 -3.39
CA ALA A 724 16.41 -30.69 -3.48
C ALA A 724 17.35 -31.85 -3.08
N PRO A 725 16.84 -32.91 -2.42
CA PRO A 725 17.64 -34.08 -2.07
C PRO A 725 18.23 -34.72 -3.34
N GLY A 726 19.55 -34.90 -3.36
CA GLY A 726 20.29 -35.45 -4.50
C GLY A 726 20.81 -34.43 -5.52
N MET A 727 20.55 -33.12 -5.38
CA MET A 727 21.05 -32.10 -6.33
C MET A 727 22.60 -32.09 -6.40
N PRO A 728 23.22 -32.23 -7.59
CA PRO A 728 24.68 -32.21 -7.79
C PRO A 728 25.33 -30.87 -7.43
N ALA A 729 26.58 -30.90 -6.95
CA ALA A 729 27.31 -29.70 -6.51
C ALA A 729 27.48 -28.64 -7.62
N ASP A 730 27.68 -29.05 -8.86
CA ASP A 730 27.85 -28.12 -9.99
C ASP A 730 26.55 -27.36 -10.31
N ASP A 731 25.40 -28.01 -10.15
CA ASP A 731 24.09 -27.39 -10.38
C ASP A 731 23.69 -26.49 -9.21
N ARG A 732 24.10 -26.84 -7.98
CA ARG A 732 24.03 -25.94 -6.81
C ARG A 732 24.81 -24.64 -7.06
N ALA A 733 26.01 -24.73 -7.64
CA ALA A 733 26.82 -23.55 -7.95
C ALA A 733 26.15 -22.66 -9.03
N LYS A 734 25.68 -23.25 -10.14
CA LYS A 734 24.95 -22.53 -11.21
C LYS A 734 23.69 -21.83 -10.68
N MET A 735 22.92 -22.49 -9.80
CA MET A 735 21.72 -21.93 -9.19
C MET A 735 22.06 -20.71 -8.31
N ALA A 736 23.13 -20.77 -7.52
CA ALA A 736 23.59 -19.64 -6.70
C ALA A 736 24.10 -18.45 -7.55
N GLU A 737 24.71 -18.72 -8.70
CA GLU A 737 25.12 -17.70 -9.68
C GLU A 737 23.90 -17.05 -10.37
N GLN A 738 22.93 -17.86 -10.81
CA GLN A 738 21.67 -17.37 -11.40
C GLN A 738 20.88 -16.49 -10.44
N LEU A 739 20.80 -16.82 -9.15
CA LEU A 739 20.12 -15.99 -8.16
C LEU A 739 20.81 -14.64 -7.93
N LYS A 740 22.15 -14.58 -7.99
CA LYS A 740 22.88 -13.30 -8.00
C LYS A 740 22.58 -12.47 -9.25
N ALA A 741 22.51 -13.10 -10.42
CA ALA A 741 22.13 -12.44 -11.68
C ALA A 741 20.68 -11.92 -11.68
N VAL A 742 19.78 -12.54 -10.91
CA VAL A 742 18.38 -12.09 -10.71
C VAL A 742 18.27 -10.94 -9.68
N GLY A 743 19.33 -10.62 -8.94
CA GLY A 743 19.43 -9.41 -8.12
C GLY A 743 19.59 -9.62 -6.62
N PHE A 744 19.82 -10.84 -6.14
CA PHE A 744 20.15 -11.07 -4.72
C PHE A 744 21.59 -10.61 -4.38
N THR A 745 21.72 -9.92 -3.24
CA THR A 745 22.99 -9.32 -2.76
C THR A 745 24.05 -10.38 -2.46
N GLU A 746 23.63 -11.47 -1.81
CA GLU A 746 24.38 -12.70 -1.65
C GLU A 746 23.43 -13.88 -1.85
N ALA A 747 23.94 -15.02 -2.32
CA ALA A 747 23.20 -16.28 -2.39
C ALA A 747 24.03 -17.37 -1.70
N THR A 748 23.50 -17.91 -0.61
CA THR A 748 24.07 -19.01 0.16
C THR A 748 23.21 -20.25 -0.02
N MET A 749 23.82 -21.42 -0.20
CA MET A 749 23.09 -22.68 -0.26
C MET A 749 23.40 -23.55 0.96
N VAL A 750 22.36 -24.03 1.63
CA VAL A 750 22.48 -24.95 2.76
C VAL A 750 22.85 -26.35 2.23
N ARG A 751 23.74 -27.06 2.92
CA ARG A 751 24.24 -28.38 2.46
C ARG A 751 23.17 -29.47 2.52
N ALA A 752 22.40 -29.50 3.61
CA ALA A 752 21.27 -30.36 3.86
C ALA A 752 20.08 -29.54 4.39
N ALA A 753 18.85 -29.90 4.02
CA ALA A 753 17.65 -29.27 4.54
C ALA A 753 17.33 -29.79 5.95
N ALA A 754 16.80 -28.93 6.83
CA ALA A 754 16.25 -29.38 8.10
C ALA A 754 14.96 -30.18 7.87
N ARG A 755 14.81 -31.33 8.53
CA ARG A 755 13.59 -32.13 8.50
C ARG A 755 12.60 -31.59 9.54
N PRO A 756 11.28 -31.77 9.37
CA PRO A 756 10.29 -31.39 10.39
C PRO A 756 10.51 -32.04 11.79
N ALA A 757 11.25 -33.16 11.85
CA ALA A 757 11.64 -33.82 13.09
C ALA A 757 12.83 -33.16 13.82
N ASP A 758 13.65 -32.37 13.12
CA ASP A 758 14.82 -31.69 13.70
C ASP A 758 14.44 -30.37 14.42
N VAL A 759 13.14 -30.03 14.40
CA VAL A 759 12.55 -28.80 14.92
C VAL A 759 12.29 -28.95 16.42
N GLU A 760 13.36 -29.02 17.20
CA GLU A 760 13.25 -29.30 18.64
C GLU A 760 12.37 -28.28 19.40
N PRO A 761 11.58 -28.73 20.40
CA PRO A 761 10.87 -27.86 21.32
C PRO A 761 11.87 -27.26 22.32
N GLY A 762 12.33 -26.04 22.04
CA GLY A 762 13.35 -25.35 22.85
C GLY A 762 13.01 -25.27 24.35
N GLU A 763 14.06 -25.26 25.18
CA GLU A 763 13.94 -25.28 26.65
C GLU A 763 13.03 -24.15 27.17
N ARG A 764 12.14 -24.51 28.10
CA ARG A 764 11.23 -23.57 28.76
C ARG A 764 11.99 -22.67 29.73
N THR A 765 12.51 -21.57 29.21
CA THR A 765 12.92 -20.41 30.02
C THR A 765 11.69 -19.79 30.69
N VAL A 766 11.42 -20.21 31.93
CA VAL A 766 10.36 -19.63 32.76
C VAL A 766 10.82 -18.23 33.18
N ALA A 767 10.26 -17.21 32.53
CA ALA A 767 10.47 -15.82 32.91
C ALA A 767 9.86 -15.53 34.30
N ALA A 768 10.56 -14.72 35.09
CA ALA A 768 10.15 -14.19 36.39
C ALA A 768 9.87 -12.68 36.31
#